data_AF-A0A0W4ZUM5-F1
#
_entry.id   AF-A0A0W4ZUM5-F1
#
_cell.length_a   1.000
_cell.length_b   1.000
_cell.length_c   1.000
_cell.angle_alpha   90.00
_cell.angle_beta   90.00
_cell.angle_gamma   90.00
#
_symmetry.space_group_name_H-M   'P 1'
#
loop_
_entity.id
_entity.type
_entity.pdbx_description
1 polymer ?
#
loop_
_entity_poly.entity_id
_entity_poly.type
_entity_poly.pdbx_seq_one_letter_code
_entity_poly.pdbx_strand_id
1 'polypeptide(L)'
;MDKEENLNKTHRKAPENVGSAKKRAKFSDLRSIAVESDSAAIREGEIDVKSFLNSRKFEIRALFQAMRRSRQSFAQRAFQSLPRFLRRRAASHNLKRVPKYLRFRAKNEISDKNVLKKSKPKGKKRIRLLTVYKLRKFAIRNNMITEIPKNEQIETKEEFPKVKKVNGKFSKRQKDKTWLPTHLWHAKRAKMLIRWSYSIAKTPTLKSYRLTHRSANIDGAIAFDTSYYCTICLWGEIENLKRVLQHFTMNDSGVTKGRYVRGTRFCEAMIYQKDSNFLRLICPAYFLWQKIGNSQCVMVRFHPVAFKQVYIEMKEISSIENVMIEDCRFDIGGIDVHGPMSTLALQCLFDVKMSDTISQVWSEIKYVSQIRSLPVGIVIPLNIRDPRLSFPPRLIDVKDKGSCDILIKSWKDELISSSELFNTDVRLRCQKNQLSQQRINVLRSELSKSSVPYDIPVLLLRCEICWTVLAPWNWITHLWYSLMHIPKVCFGGMQEKQQLEFEEGRPYFPSDYHGTLAGNENERIEGQYRESEWTKKPPSKRISWSSVITKDGKGEHGNPFICDWSYLFLKSCESNFGNIGNESKLLKTDFHLISGIDIKAKIESNLYESLNFVFIVKITMLRRGNPSCCARVYSIPSEEKEVWERFSKEIIKHDDNEYPLCPSSDNLLGFVTSGNFNLKRGKATAIGCFSLHKVSKILVDNKKRYCIVRNVGSSTVNMAKWDFVN
;
A
#
# COMPACT_ATOMS: atom_id res chain seq x y z
N MET A 1 -2.37 -61.47 64.96
CA MET A 1 -3.31 -61.01 65.98
C MET A 1 -3.18 -59.51 66.04
N ASP A 2 -4.09 -58.78 65.40
CA ASP A 2 -5.03 -57.93 66.13
C ASP A 2 -5.82 -57.07 65.14
N LYS A 3 -7.13 -57.29 65.22
CA LYS A 3 -8.21 -56.61 64.53
C LYS A 3 -8.70 -55.46 65.41
N GLU A 4 -9.14 -54.39 64.75
CA GLU A 4 -10.30 -53.54 65.09
C GLU A 4 -10.18 -52.70 66.40
N GLU A 5 -10.64 -51.45 66.54
CA GLU A 5 -11.41 -50.53 65.71
C GLU A 5 -11.48 -49.14 66.38
N ASN A 6 -11.63 -48.08 65.56
CA ASN A 6 -12.45 -46.85 65.74
C ASN A 6 -12.21 -45.93 66.98
N LEU A 7 -12.13 -44.58 66.91
CA LEU A 7 -12.61 -43.53 66.02
C LEU A 7 -11.71 -42.28 66.14
N ASN A 8 -11.44 -41.54 65.05
CA ASN A 8 -11.58 -40.07 65.03
C ASN A 8 -11.46 -39.49 63.61
N LYS A 9 -12.53 -38.84 63.16
CA LYS A 9 -12.67 -38.13 61.88
C LYS A 9 -11.88 -36.81 61.90
N THR A 10 -10.98 -36.60 60.94
CA THR A 10 -10.48 -35.26 60.57
C THR A 10 -10.89 -34.93 59.14
N HIS A 11 -11.67 -33.85 59.01
CA HIS A 11 -12.10 -33.27 57.74
C HIS A 11 -10.89 -32.79 56.93
N ARG A 12 -10.63 -33.43 55.78
CA ARG A 12 -9.74 -32.87 54.75
C ARG A 12 -10.43 -31.67 54.08
N LYS A 13 -9.87 -30.47 54.26
CA LYS A 13 -10.28 -29.23 53.57
C LYS A 13 -10.25 -29.44 52.05
N ALA A 14 -11.35 -29.09 51.39
CA ALA A 14 -11.44 -29.05 49.92
C ALA A 14 -10.50 -27.96 49.34
N PRO A 15 -9.92 -28.16 48.15
CA PRO A 15 -9.02 -27.20 47.53
C PRO A 15 -9.75 -25.89 47.16
N GLU A 16 -9.16 -24.75 47.54
CA GLU A 16 -9.68 -23.43 47.27
C GLU A 16 -9.84 -23.14 45.77
N ASN A 17 -10.96 -22.49 45.45
CA ASN A 17 -11.46 -22.28 44.10
C ASN A 17 -10.72 -21.10 43.42
N VAL A 18 -9.47 -21.29 43.02
CA VAL A 18 -8.58 -20.29 42.37
C VAL A 18 -9.22 -19.60 41.14
N GLY A 19 -10.22 -20.23 40.52
CA GLY A 19 -10.98 -19.68 39.40
C GLY A 19 -11.94 -18.53 39.75
N SER A 20 -12.43 -18.43 40.99
CA SER A 20 -13.35 -17.35 41.42
C SER A 20 -12.60 -16.04 41.71
N ALA A 21 -11.41 -16.13 42.29
CA ALA A 21 -10.52 -15.00 42.57
C ALA A 21 -10.05 -14.31 41.28
N LYS A 22 -9.67 -15.08 40.25
CA LYS A 22 -9.29 -14.53 38.92
C LYS A 22 -10.47 -13.90 38.17
N LYS A 23 -11.72 -14.35 38.40
CA LYS A 23 -12.92 -13.67 37.88
C LYS A 23 -13.14 -12.32 38.56
N ARG A 24 -12.95 -12.20 39.88
CA ARG A 24 -13.05 -10.93 40.62
C ARG A 24 -11.98 -9.92 40.17
N ALA A 25 -10.73 -10.35 39.99
CA ALA A 25 -9.63 -9.48 39.56
C ALA A 25 -9.88 -8.81 38.19
N LYS A 26 -10.46 -9.52 37.22
CA LYS A 26 -10.73 -8.98 35.87
C LYS A 26 -11.88 -7.96 35.80
N PHE A 27 -12.76 -7.96 36.80
CA PHE A 27 -13.82 -6.96 36.95
C PHE A 27 -13.43 -5.88 37.97
N SER A 28 -12.27 -6.00 38.62
CA SER A 28 -11.76 -5.02 39.58
C SER A 28 -11.52 -3.67 38.90
N ASP A 29 -10.80 -3.63 37.77
CA ASP A 29 -10.54 -2.39 37.02
C ASP A 29 -11.79 -1.74 36.40
N LEU A 30 -12.86 -2.53 36.18
CA LEU A 30 -14.15 -2.00 35.71
C LEU A 30 -14.98 -1.40 36.84
N ARG A 31 -14.57 -1.62 38.10
CA ARG A 31 -15.27 -1.22 39.33
C ARG A 31 -14.42 -0.35 40.25
N SER A 32 -13.14 -0.13 39.93
CA SER A 32 -12.27 0.81 40.64
C SER A 32 -12.69 2.23 40.29
N ILE A 33 -13.12 2.97 41.29
CA ILE A 33 -13.45 4.38 41.21
C ILE A 33 -12.39 5.09 42.04
N ALA A 34 -11.69 6.05 41.45
CA ALA A 34 -10.80 6.91 42.22
C ALA A 34 -11.68 7.74 43.16
N VAL A 35 -11.38 7.68 44.46
CA VAL A 35 -12.07 8.43 45.51
C VAL A 35 -11.23 9.66 45.83
N GLU A 36 -11.85 10.83 45.90
CA GLU A 36 -11.21 12.05 46.40
C GLU A 36 -11.46 12.20 47.91
N SER A 37 -10.52 12.80 48.64
CA SER A 37 -10.63 12.94 50.10
C SER A 37 -11.64 14.02 50.54
N ASP A 38 -12.41 13.73 51.59
CA ASP A 38 -13.61 14.45 52.08
C ASP A 38 -13.41 15.86 52.70
N SER A 39 -12.20 16.44 52.65
CA SER A 39 -11.82 17.53 53.55
C SER A 39 -12.48 18.89 53.31
N ALA A 40 -13.11 19.13 52.15
CA ALA A 40 -13.64 20.45 51.79
C ALA A 40 -15.14 20.67 52.08
N ALA A 41 -15.91 19.60 52.39
CA ALA A 41 -17.37 19.65 52.44
C ALA A 41 -17.98 19.62 53.85
N ILE A 42 -17.15 19.42 54.89
CA ILE A 42 -17.57 19.37 56.29
C ILE A 42 -17.03 20.64 56.96
N ARG A 43 -17.91 21.55 57.37
CA ARG A 43 -17.56 22.72 58.19
C ARG A 43 -18.38 22.64 59.47
N GLU A 44 -17.70 22.63 60.62
CA GLU A 44 -18.29 22.85 61.95
C GLU A 44 -19.55 22.02 62.28
N GLY A 45 -19.54 20.73 61.91
CA GLY A 45 -20.64 19.80 62.28
C GLY A 45 -21.91 19.93 61.43
N GLU A 46 -22.00 20.89 60.52
CA GLU A 46 -23.08 21.01 59.53
C GLU A 46 -22.61 20.55 58.14
N ILE A 47 -23.49 19.86 57.41
CA ILE A 47 -23.21 19.32 56.07
C ILE A 47 -23.91 20.19 55.03
N ASP A 48 -23.16 20.96 54.24
CA ASP A 48 -23.70 21.60 53.05
C ASP A 48 -23.91 20.54 51.96
N VAL A 49 -25.16 20.10 51.81
CA VAL A 49 -25.59 19.09 50.84
C VAL A 49 -25.19 19.46 49.41
N LYS A 50 -25.19 20.75 49.06
CA LYS A 50 -24.87 21.19 47.68
C LYS A 50 -23.38 21.10 47.40
N SER A 51 -22.54 21.58 48.32
CA SER A 51 -21.08 21.44 48.23
C SER A 51 -20.65 19.97 48.24
N PHE A 52 -21.25 19.16 49.11
CA PHE A 52 -20.98 17.73 49.24
C PHE A 52 -21.39 16.91 48.01
N LEU A 53 -22.54 17.20 47.40
CA LEU A 53 -22.93 16.56 46.15
C LEU A 53 -22.02 16.99 44.98
N ASN A 54 -21.52 18.23 45.00
CA ASN A 54 -20.60 18.71 43.97
C ASN A 54 -19.22 18.07 44.09
N SER A 55 -18.68 17.89 45.30
CA SER A 55 -17.42 17.16 45.50
C SER A 55 -17.54 15.70 45.06
N ARG A 56 -18.67 15.04 45.33
CA ARG A 56 -18.91 13.63 44.97
C ARG A 56 -19.52 13.40 43.58
N LYS A 57 -19.73 14.46 42.81
CA LYS A 57 -20.35 14.40 41.48
C LYS A 57 -19.56 13.52 40.50
N PHE A 58 -18.22 13.57 40.57
CA PHE A 58 -17.35 12.75 39.74
C PHE A 58 -17.50 11.26 40.10
N GLU A 59 -17.47 10.93 41.38
CA GLU A 59 -17.58 9.57 41.91
C GLU A 59 -18.94 8.94 41.58
N ILE A 60 -20.03 9.67 41.81
CA ILE A 60 -21.39 9.23 41.49
C ILE A 60 -21.51 8.94 39.98
N ARG A 61 -20.97 9.83 39.14
CA ARG A 61 -20.95 9.61 37.67
C ARG A 61 -20.06 8.42 37.29
N ALA A 62 -18.90 8.26 37.91
CA ALA A 62 -18.00 7.15 37.68
C ALA A 62 -18.65 5.81 38.08
N LEU A 63 -19.37 5.78 39.20
CA LEU A 63 -20.15 4.63 39.67
C LEU A 63 -21.25 4.26 38.67
N PHE A 64 -22.07 5.23 38.24
CA PHE A 64 -23.11 4.97 37.24
C PHE A 64 -22.51 4.48 35.92
N GLN A 65 -21.37 5.01 35.48
CA GLN A 65 -20.68 4.53 34.29
C GLN A 65 -20.12 3.12 34.48
N ALA A 66 -19.52 2.80 35.61
CA ALA A 66 -19.03 1.46 35.96
C ALA A 66 -20.18 0.43 35.97
N MET A 67 -21.32 0.77 36.59
CA MET A 67 -22.53 -0.05 36.58
C MET A 67 -23.05 -0.30 35.15
N ARG A 68 -23.13 0.74 34.32
CA ARG A 68 -23.54 0.62 32.91
C ARG A 68 -22.58 -0.27 32.11
N ARG A 69 -21.26 -0.11 32.27
CA ARG A 69 -20.23 -0.94 31.62
C ARG A 69 -20.32 -2.41 32.06
N SER A 70 -20.54 -2.65 33.35
CA SER A 70 -20.73 -3.99 33.92
C SER A 70 -21.97 -4.69 33.34
N ARG A 71 -23.12 -4.00 33.31
CA ARG A 71 -24.35 -4.53 32.70
C ARG A 71 -24.18 -4.81 31.20
N GLN A 72 -23.53 -3.92 30.46
CA GLN A 72 -23.23 -4.13 29.03
C GLN A 72 -22.31 -5.34 28.80
N SER A 73 -21.30 -5.55 29.65
CA SER A 73 -20.40 -6.71 29.59
C SER A 73 -21.11 -8.04 29.88
N PHE A 74 -22.10 -8.01 30.79
CA PHE A 74 -22.95 -9.16 31.10
C PHE A 74 -23.93 -9.48 29.96
N ALA A 75 -24.51 -8.46 29.32
CA ALA A 75 -25.44 -8.62 28.19
C ALA A 75 -24.76 -9.09 26.88
N GLN A 76 -23.43 -8.99 26.77
CA GLN A 76 -22.70 -9.43 25.59
C GLN A 76 -22.34 -10.91 25.66
N ARG A 77 -22.49 -11.61 24.52
CA ARG A 77 -22.00 -13.00 24.39
C ARG A 77 -20.47 -13.06 24.39
N ALA A 78 -19.91 -14.19 24.79
CA ALA A 78 -18.46 -14.43 24.87
C ALA A 78 -17.71 -14.10 23.58
N PHE A 79 -18.30 -14.32 22.41
CA PHE A 79 -17.68 -13.98 21.12
C PHE A 79 -17.91 -12.52 20.70
N GLN A 80 -18.88 -11.81 21.31
CA GLN A 80 -19.14 -10.39 21.09
C GLN A 80 -18.25 -9.50 21.94
N SER A 81 -17.74 -9.97 23.09
CA SER A 81 -16.80 -9.21 23.91
C SER A 81 -15.46 -8.94 23.21
N LEU A 82 -15.12 -9.72 22.17
CA LEU A 82 -13.93 -9.50 21.38
C LEU A 82 -14.02 -8.20 20.55
N PRO A 83 -12.91 -7.47 20.35
CA PRO A 83 -12.84 -6.38 19.38
C PRO A 83 -13.32 -6.81 17.99
N ARG A 84 -13.99 -5.91 17.27
CA ARG A 84 -14.64 -6.23 15.97
C ARG A 84 -13.71 -6.93 14.98
N PHE A 85 -12.44 -6.54 14.92
CA PHE A 85 -11.44 -7.14 14.01
C PHE A 85 -11.03 -8.58 14.37
N LEU A 86 -11.13 -8.97 15.65
CA LEU A 86 -10.87 -10.33 16.14
C LEU A 86 -12.10 -11.25 16.03
N ARG A 87 -13.31 -10.70 15.88
CA ARG A 87 -14.53 -11.50 15.79
C ARG A 87 -14.49 -12.41 14.56
N ARG A 88 -15.04 -13.61 14.70
CA ARG A 88 -15.17 -14.60 13.62
C ARG A 88 -16.62 -15.08 13.55
N ARG A 89 -17.22 -15.03 12.35
CA ARG A 89 -18.62 -15.45 12.13
C ARG A 89 -18.89 -16.89 12.56
N ALA A 90 -17.92 -17.78 12.33
CA ALA A 90 -18.03 -19.20 12.72
C ALA A 90 -17.89 -19.46 14.23
N ALA A 91 -17.61 -18.43 15.06
CA ALA A 91 -17.47 -18.58 16.51
C ALA A 91 -18.76 -19.05 17.21
N SER A 92 -19.93 -18.81 16.60
CA SER A 92 -21.23 -19.26 17.12
C SER A 92 -21.40 -20.78 17.13
N HIS A 93 -20.73 -21.49 16.21
CA HIS A 93 -20.86 -22.95 16.07
C HIS A 93 -19.54 -23.70 16.31
N ASN A 94 -18.39 -23.03 16.21
CA ASN A 94 -17.08 -23.62 16.43
C ASN A 94 -16.31 -22.88 17.53
N LEU A 95 -16.31 -23.45 18.73
CA LEU A 95 -15.62 -22.95 19.92
C LEU A 95 -14.11 -22.75 19.69
N LYS A 96 -13.48 -23.49 18.79
CA LYS A 96 -12.04 -23.35 18.50
C LYS A 96 -11.70 -22.00 17.85
N ARG A 97 -12.70 -21.28 17.30
CA ARG A 97 -12.56 -19.95 16.70
C ARG A 97 -12.60 -18.81 17.71
N VAL A 98 -12.79 -19.11 19.00
CA VAL A 98 -12.73 -18.18 20.12
C VAL A 98 -11.41 -18.41 20.89
N PRO A 99 -10.76 -17.36 21.44
CA PRO A 99 -9.55 -17.52 22.26
C PRO A 99 -9.76 -18.46 23.44
N LYS A 100 -8.72 -19.22 23.83
CA LYS A 100 -8.80 -20.27 24.86
C LYS A 100 -9.49 -19.78 26.14
N TYR A 101 -9.16 -18.57 26.62
CA TYR A 101 -9.73 -17.98 27.84
C TYR A 101 -11.23 -17.66 27.76
N LEU A 102 -11.80 -17.50 26.56
CA LEU A 102 -13.24 -17.28 26.34
C LEU A 102 -14.01 -18.55 25.97
N ARG A 103 -13.31 -19.67 25.69
CA ARG A 103 -13.95 -20.92 25.25
C ARG A 103 -14.86 -21.51 26.31
N PHE A 104 -14.48 -21.40 27.58
CA PHE A 104 -15.31 -21.89 28.68
C PHE A 104 -16.65 -21.14 28.75
N ARG A 105 -16.61 -19.80 28.74
CA ARG A 105 -17.82 -18.95 28.70
C ARG A 105 -18.66 -19.24 27.46
N ALA A 106 -18.03 -19.33 26.28
CA ALA A 106 -18.74 -19.64 25.04
C ALA A 106 -19.35 -21.05 25.04
N LYS A 107 -18.72 -22.03 25.72
CA LYS A 107 -19.26 -23.39 25.85
C LYS A 107 -20.53 -23.39 26.68
N ASN A 108 -20.53 -22.68 27.81
CA ASN A 108 -21.71 -22.53 28.67
C ASN A 108 -22.85 -21.80 27.92
N GLU A 109 -22.54 -20.68 27.26
CA GLU A 109 -23.54 -19.95 26.44
C GLU A 109 -24.11 -20.76 25.26
N ILE A 110 -23.41 -21.81 24.80
CA ILE A 110 -23.90 -22.73 23.76
C ILE A 110 -24.69 -23.88 24.37
N SER A 111 -24.33 -24.39 25.56
CA SER A 111 -25.09 -25.43 26.26
C SER A 111 -26.42 -24.91 26.78
N ASP A 112 -26.47 -23.65 27.21
CA ASP A 112 -27.68 -23.00 27.72
C ASP A 112 -28.70 -22.72 26.61
N LYS A 113 -28.26 -22.83 25.34
CA LYS A 113 -29.17 -22.85 24.21
C LYS A 113 -29.60 -24.28 23.93
N ASN A 114 -30.92 -24.50 23.96
CA ASN A 114 -31.57 -25.66 23.34
C ASN A 114 -31.34 -25.66 21.82
N VAL A 115 -30.12 -25.91 21.37
CA VAL A 115 -29.82 -26.15 19.97
C VAL A 115 -30.26 -27.58 19.69
N LEU A 116 -31.35 -27.74 18.94
CA LEU A 116 -31.77 -28.99 18.33
C LEU A 116 -30.51 -29.74 17.83
N LYS A 117 -30.18 -30.86 18.47
CA LYS A 117 -29.03 -31.69 18.09
C LYS A 117 -29.16 -32.00 16.60
N LYS A 118 -28.20 -31.58 15.77
CA LYS A 118 -28.21 -31.92 14.34
C LYS A 118 -28.23 -33.44 14.21
N SER A 119 -29.33 -33.97 13.68
CA SER A 119 -29.49 -35.39 13.37
C SER A 119 -28.34 -35.88 12.50
N LYS A 120 -27.73 -37.02 12.86
CA LYS A 120 -26.73 -37.67 12.01
C LYS A 120 -27.38 -37.96 10.65
N PRO A 121 -26.68 -37.75 9.51
CA PRO A 121 -27.25 -38.11 8.21
C PRO A 121 -27.64 -39.60 8.23
N LYS A 122 -28.91 -39.91 7.97
CA LYS A 122 -29.46 -41.28 7.89
C LYS A 122 -29.57 -41.73 6.43
N GLY A 123 -29.66 -43.04 6.18
CA GLY A 123 -29.90 -43.63 4.86
C GLY A 123 -28.79 -43.42 3.82
N LYS A 124 -29.17 -43.27 2.54
CA LYS A 124 -28.27 -43.16 1.37
C LYS A 124 -27.18 -42.08 1.52
N LYS A 125 -27.45 -40.99 2.24
CA LYS A 125 -26.49 -39.90 2.49
C LYS A 125 -25.33 -40.32 3.41
N ARG A 126 -25.58 -41.19 4.39
CA ARG A 126 -24.53 -41.79 5.24
C ARG A 126 -23.64 -42.72 4.42
N ILE A 127 -24.26 -43.54 3.58
CA ILE A 127 -23.56 -44.49 2.71
C ILE A 127 -22.64 -43.73 1.75
N ARG A 128 -23.14 -42.69 1.05
CA ARG A 128 -22.30 -41.84 0.19
C ARG A 128 -21.12 -41.22 0.93
N LEU A 129 -21.32 -40.71 2.16
CA LEU A 129 -20.22 -40.15 2.97
C LEU A 129 -19.19 -41.20 3.37
N LEU A 130 -19.64 -42.43 3.69
CA LEU A 130 -18.76 -43.57 3.96
C LEU A 130 -17.99 -44.01 2.72
N THR A 131 -18.64 -44.04 1.55
CA THR A 131 -18.00 -44.37 0.27
C THR A 131 -16.94 -43.32 -0.09
N VAL A 132 -17.25 -42.03 0.05
CA VAL A 132 -16.27 -40.94 -0.17
C VAL A 132 -15.09 -41.04 0.82
N TYR A 133 -15.36 -41.39 2.08
CA TYR A 133 -14.31 -41.61 3.08
C TYR A 133 -13.43 -42.82 2.73
N LYS A 134 -14.03 -43.94 2.32
CA LYS A 134 -13.31 -45.14 1.86
C LYS A 134 -12.47 -44.85 0.62
N LEU A 135 -13.03 -44.19 -0.40
CA LEU A 135 -12.32 -43.79 -1.61
C LEU A 135 -11.14 -42.84 -1.31
N ARG A 136 -11.30 -41.90 -0.37
CA ARG A 136 -10.17 -41.05 0.08
C ARG A 136 -9.07 -41.85 0.77
N LYS A 137 -9.43 -42.80 1.63
CA LYS A 137 -8.45 -43.72 2.24
C LYS A 137 -7.76 -44.59 1.18
N PHE A 138 -8.49 -45.03 0.15
CA PHE A 138 -7.95 -45.83 -0.95
C PHE A 138 -6.99 -45.02 -1.83
N ALA A 139 -7.32 -43.78 -2.17
CA ALA A 139 -6.44 -42.87 -2.92
C ALA A 139 -5.15 -42.52 -2.14
N ILE A 140 -5.24 -42.40 -0.80
CA ILE A 140 -4.05 -42.22 0.04
C ILE A 140 -3.15 -43.46 0.04
N ARG A 141 -3.73 -44.67 -0.13
CA ARG A 141 -2.99 -45.94 -0.21
C ARG A 141 -2.36 -46.16 -1.59
N ASN A 142 -3.05 -45.80 -2.67
CA ASN A 142 -2.56 -45.99 -4.04
C ASN A 142 -1.57 -44.90 -4.49
N ASN A 143 -1.51 -43.75 -3.82
CA ASN A 143 -0.47 -42.73 -4.07
C ASN A 143 0.94 -43.16 -3.60
N MET A 144 1.13 -44.37 -3.08
CA MET A 144 2.45 -44.96 -2.85
C MET A 144 3.00 -45.76 -4.05
N ILE A 145 2.21 -45.95 -5.12
CA ILE A 145 2.65 -46.57 -6.37
C ILE A 145 2.15 -45.71 -7.53
N THR A 146 2.82 -44.59 -7.78
CA THR A 146 2.84 -43.94 -9.10
C THR A 146 4.20 -43.29 -9.25
N GLU A 147 5.08 -43.97 -9.97
CA GLU A 147 6.28 -43.35 -10.51
C GLU A 147 5.88 -42.18 -11.40
N ILE A 148 6.62 -41.09 -11.23
CA ILE A 148 6.45 -39.83 -11.93
C ILE A 148 6.87 -40.06 -13.39
N PRO A 149 6.03 -39.82 -14.42
CA PRO A 149 6.52 -39.76 -15.77
C PRO A 149 7.49 -38.57 -15.86
N LYS A 150 8.74 -38.85 -16.23
CA LYS A 150 9.69 -37.83 -16.67
C LYS A 150 9.11 -37.20 -17.93
N ASN A 151 8.44 -36.05 -17.79
CA ASN A 151 8.10 -35.23 -18.94
C ASN A 151 9.39 -34.60 -19.45
N GLU A 152 9.83 -35.05 -20.62
CA GLU A 152 10.78 -34.36 -21.47
C GLU A 152 10.32 -32.92 -21.67
N GLN A 153 11.20 -31.98 -21.31
CA GLN A 153 10.98 -30.57 -21.55
C GLN A 153 11.32 -30.32 -23.03
N ILE A 154 10.29 -30.13 -23.84
CA ILE A 154 10.44 -29.46 -25.13
C ILE A 154 10.77 -28.00 -24.82
N GLU A 155 12.06 -27.65 -24.86
CA GLU A 155 12.55 -26.27 -24.80
C GLU A 155 12.12 -25.54 -26.07
N THR A 156 10.89 -25.01 -26.05
CA THR A 156 10.60 -23.86 -26.88
C THR A 156 11.39 -22.69 -26.28
N LYS A 157 12.31 -22.10 -27.06
CA LYS A 157 13.02 -20.87 -26.69
C LYS A 157 11.99 -19.74 -26.56
N GLU A 158 11.37 -19.64 -25.39
CA GLU A 158 10.43 -18.57 -25.08
C GLU A 158 11.21 -17.27 -24.83
N GLU A 159 10.72 -16.17 -25.41
CA GLU A 159 11.38 -14.85 -25.40
C GLU A 159 11.50 -14.22 -24.00
N PHE A 160 10.71 -14.70 -23.02
CA PHE A 160 10.69 -14.19 -21.64
C PHE A 160 10.60 -15.32 -20.60
N PRO A 161 11.31 -15.21 -19.45
CA PRO A 161 11.18 -16.18 -18.37
C PRO A 161 9.76 -16.19 -17.80
N LYS A 162 9.26 -17.37 -17.44
CA LYS A 162 7.93 -17.56 -16.81
C LYS A 162 8.07 -17.95 -15.33
N VAL A 163 7.14 -17.45 -14.51
CA VAL A 163 7.01 -17.90 -13.11
C VAL A 163 6.85 -19.42 -13.05
N LYS A 164 7.59 -20.07 -12.15
CA LYS A 164 7.33 -21.46 -11.77
C LYS A 164 5.90 -21.60 -11.24
N LYS A 165 5.01 -22.16 -12.05
CA LYS A 165 3.60 -22.34 -11.70
C LYS A 165 3.46 -23.31 -10.53
N VAL A 166 2.54 -23.01 -9.61
CA VAL A 166 2.21 -23.95 -8.52
C VAL A 166 1.70 -25.27 -9.11
N ASN A 167 2.33 -26.39 -8.74
CA ASN A 167 2.01 -27.71 -9.25
C ASN A 167 0.54 -28.14 -9.02
N GLY A 168 0.07 -29.05 -9.87
CA GLY A 168 -1.24 -29.68 -9.75
C GLY A 168 -2.41 -28.75 -10.11
N LYS A 169 -3.48 -28.78 -9.30
CA LYS A 169 -4.75 -28.09 -9.59
C LYS A 169 -4.62 -26.57 -9.76
N PHE A 170 -3.61 -25.95 -9.15
CA PHE A 170 -3.42 -24.50 -9.20
C PHE A 170 -2.74 -24.02 -10.48
N SER A 171 -1.98 -24.89 -11.18
CA SER A 171 -1.30 -24.53 -12.42
C SER A 171 -2.29 -24.10 -13.51
N LYS A 172 -3.41 -24.84 -13.66
CA LYS A 172 -4.50 -24.50 -14.60
C LYS A 172 -5.14 -23.13 -14.34
N ARG A 173 -5.04 -22.59 -13.12
CA ARG A 173 -5.62 -21.29 -12.74
C ARG A 173 -4.68 -20.09 -13.00
N GLN A 174 -3.45 -20.39 -13.41
CA GLN A 174 -2.38 -19.43 -13.69
C GLN A 174 -2.05 -19.38 -15.20
N LYS A 175 -3.00 -19.74 -16.07
CA LYS A 175 -2.78 -19.74 -17.52
C LYS A 175 -2.55 -18.30 -18.04
N ASP A 176 -3.46 -17.40 -17.68
CA ASP A 176 -3.49 -16.01 -18.20
C ASP A 176 -3.02 -14.97 -17.17
N LYS A 177 -2.55 -15.44 -16.00
CA LYS A 177 -2.12 -14.57 -14.91
C LYS A 177 -1.05 -15.20 -14.04
N THR A 178 -0.11 -14.38 -13.61
CA THR A 178 0.91 -14.74 -12.64
C THR A 178 0.39 -14.55 -11.22
N TRP A 179 0.74 -15.49 -10.33
CA TRP A 179 0.43 -15.38 -8.91
C TRP A 179 1.68 -14.90 -8.17
N LEU A 180 1.51 -13.88 -7.33
CA LEU A 180 2.55 -13.45 -6.41
C LEU A 180 2.83 -14.52 -5.35
N PRO A 181 4.00 -14.51 -4.68
CA PRO A 181 4.35 -15.49 -3.66
C PRO A 181 3.26 -15.62 -2.59
N THR A 182 2.68 -14.48 -2.20
CA THR A 182 1.66 -14.39 -1.15
C THR A 182 0.22 -14.55 -1.67
N HIS A 183 -0.01 -14.92 -2.94
CA HIS A 183 -1.33 -14.91 -3.58
C HIS A 183 -2.40 -15.67 -2.78
N LEU A 184 -2.08 -16.89 -2.31
CA LEU A 184 -3.01 -17.70 -1.51
C LEU A 184 -3.38 -17.04 -0.16
N TRP A 185 -2.48 -16.24 0.40
CA TRP A 185 -2.73 -15.51 1.63
C TRP A 185 -3.68 -14.32 1.39
N HIS A 186 -3.42 -13.55 0.32
CA HIS A 186 -4.22 -12.42 -0.10
C HIS A 186 -5.61 -12.82 -0.60
N ALA A 187 -5.73 -13.86 -1.43
CA ALA A 187 -7.00 -14.34 -1.95
C ALA A 187 -8.01 -14.75 -0.85
N LYS A 188 -7.53 -15.04 0.36
CA LYS A 188 -8.37 -15.36 1.53
C LYS A 188 -8.80 -14.13 2.34
N ARG A 189 -8.20 -12.97 2.12
CA ARG A 189 -8.29 -11.78 3.01
C ARG A 189 -8.57 -10.47 2.29
N ALA A 190 -8.31 -10.41 0.99
CA ALA A 190 -8.47 -9.25 0.12
C ALA A 190 -9.38 -9.60 -1.06
N LYS A 191 -9.90 -8.55 -1.71
CA LYS A 191 -10.47 -8.66 -3.05
C LYS A 191 -9.31 -8.70 -4.04
N MET A 192 -9.28 -9.71 -4.90
CA MET A 192 -8.24 -9.85 -5.92
C MET A 192 -8.66 -9.18 -7.22
N LEU A 193 -7.69 -8.67 -7.96
CA LEU A 193 -7.84 -8.02 -9.26
C LEU A 193 -6.77 -8.56 -10.19
N ILE A 194 -7.12 -8.77 -11.46
CA ILE A 194 -6.14 -9.09 -12.51
C ILE A 194 -5.79 -7.79 -13.20
N ARG A 195 -4.53 -7.36 -13.09
CA ARG A 195 -3.98 -6.18 -13.76
C ARG A 195 -2.54 -6.47 -14.16
N TRP A 196 -2.15 -5.99 -15.34
CA TRP A 196 -0.76 -6.08 -15.84
C TRP A 196 -0.24 -7.51 -15.94
N SER A 197 -1.14 -8.46 -16.24
CA SER A 197 -0.88 -9.91 -16.23
C SER A 197 -0.57 -10.52 -14.86
N TYR A 198 -0.72 -9.76 -13.77
CA TYR A 198 -0.59 -10.24 -12.38
C TYR A 198 -1.95 -10.31 -11.67
N SER A 199 -2.05 -11.23 -10.72
CA SER A 199 -3.19 -11.37 -9.80
C SER A 199 -2.88 -10.70 -8.45
N ILE A 200 -3.22 -9.41 -8.33
CA ILE A 200 -2.86 -8.53 -7.21
C ILE A 200 -4.02 -8.28 -6.25
N ALA A 201 -3.72 -7.86 -5.02
CA ALA A 201 -4.72 -7.47 -4.05
C ALA A 201 -5.22 -6.04 -4.34
N LYS A 202 -6.53 -5.88 -4.60
CA LYS A 202 -7.16 -4.56 -4.81
C LYS A 202 -7.32 -3.79 -3.51
N THR A 203 -7.98 -4.42 -2.54
CA THR A 203 -8.25 -3.85 -1.21
C THR A 203 -8.57 -4.99 -0.22
N PRO A 204 -8.24 -4.87 1.07
CA PRO A 204 -8.69 -5.78 2.11
C PRO A 204 -10.22 -5.98 2.12
N THR A 205 -10.67 -7.10 2.68
CA THR A 205 -12.11 -7.34 2.88
C THR A 205 -12.72 -6.48 3.99
N LEU A 206 -11.90 -6.00 4.92
CA LEU A 206 -12.29 -5.04 5.95
C LEU A 206 -12.23 -3.63 5.37
N LYS A 207 -13.15 -2.75 5.80
CA LYS A 207 -13.09 -1.32 5.45
C LYS A 207 -11.84 -0.70 6.09
N SER A 208 -10.87 -0.33 5.26
CA SER A 208 -9.54 0.10 5.69
C SER A 208 -9.22 1.58 5.48
N TYR A 209 -10.00 2.38 4.74
CA TYR A 209 -9.62 3.76 4.38
C TYR A 209 -9.03 4.61 5.53
N ARG A 210 -9.77 4.76 6.64
CA ARG A 210 -9.26 5.48 7.84
C ARG A 210 -8.23 4.70 8.64
N LEU A 211 -8.26 3.37 8.56
CA LEU A 211 -7.26 2.52 9.23
C LEU A 211 -5.90 2.68 8.55
N THR A 212 -5.85 2.65 7.23
CA THR A 212 -4.67 2.90 6.39
C THR A 212 -3.99 4.21 6.78
N HIS A 213 -4.74 5.31 6.80
CA HIS A 213 -4.22 6.61 7.23
C HIS A 213 -3.65 6.58 8.66
N ARG A 214 -4.40 6.01 9.62
CA ARG A 214 -3.94 5.96 11.03
C ARG A 214 -2.72 5.06 11.23
N SER A 215 -2.66 3.91 10.55
CA SER A 215 -1.54 2.99 10.66
C SER A 215 -0.29 3.53 9.96
N ALA A 216 -0.43 4.31 8.88
CA ALA A 216 0.70 4.91 8.18
C ALA A 216 1.20 6.20 8.84
N ASN A 217 0.34 7.00 9.47
CA ASN A 217 0.72 8.33 9.98
C ASN A 217 0.75 8.48 11.50
N ILE A 218 -0.01 7.67 12.26
CA ILE A 218 -0.18 7.85 13.71
C ILE A 218 0.57 6.78 14.50
N ASP A 219 0.09 5.54 14.45
CA ASP A 219 0.60 4.44 15.29
C ASP A 219 0.35 3.11 14.60
N GLY A 220 1.43 2.49 14.12
CA GLY A 220 1.42 1.20 13.45
C GLY A 220 2.26 1.19 12.17
N ALA A 221 2.02 0.16 11.37
CA ALA A 221 2.57 0.05 10.03
C ALA A 221 1.59 -0.67 9.10
N ILE A 222 1.72 -0.40 7.79
CA ILE A 222 0.97 -1.09 6.75
C ILE A 222 1.94 -1.65 5.71
N ALA A 223 1.78 -2.94 5.39
CA ALA A 223 2.60 -3.64 4.43
C ALA A 223 1.87 -3.89 3.11
N PHE A 224 2.61 -3.86 2.00
CA PHE A 224 2.13 -4.14 0.66
C PHE A 224 3.05 -5.17 -0.01
N ASP A 225 2.47 -6.19 -0.66
CA ASP A 225 3.25 -7.09 -1.50
C ASP A 225 3.49 -6.39 -2.85
N THR A 226 4.74 -6.01 -3.11
CA THR A 226 5.20 -5.33 -4.32
C THR A 226 6.07 -6.23 -5.20
N SER A 227 5.95 -7.54 -5.04
CA SER A 227 6.66 -8.52 -5.87
C SER A 227 6.27 -8.47 -7.35
N TYR A 228 5.19 -7.77 -7.73
CA TYR A 228 4.84 -7.56 -9.14
C TYR A 228 5.71 -6.49 -9.84
N TYR A 229 6.48 -5.68 -9.10
CA TYR A 229 7.43 -4.75 -9.72
C TYR A 229 8.52 -5.55 -10.44
N CYS A 230 8.86 -5.08 -11.63
CA CYS A 230 9.90 -5.70 -12.43
C CYS A 230 11.27 -5.25 -11.97
N THR A 231 12.21 -6.19 -11.92
CA THR A 231 13.61 -5.95 -11.62
C THR A 231 14.42 -6.49 -12.78
N ILE A 232 15.26 -5.64 -13.37
CA ILE A 232 16.25 -6.01 -14.38
C ILE A 232 17.63 -5.71 -13.81
N CYS A 233 18.60 -6.56 -14.09
CA CYS A 233 20.00 -6.34 -13.72
C CYS A 233 20.85 -6.18 -14.99
N LEU A 234 21.59 -5.07 -15.09
CA LEU A 234 22.54 -4.80 -16.16
C LEU A 234 23.95 -5.07 -15.64
N TRP A 235 24.71 -5.90 -16.35
CA TRP A 235 26.05 -6.34 -15.97
C TRP A 235 27.07 -5.92 -17.03
N GLY A 236 28.14 -5.27 -16.60
CA GLY A 236 29.19 -4.82 -17.51
C GLY A 236 30.21 -3.92 -16.83
N GLU A 237 31.05 -3.27 -17.64
CA GLU A 237 31.97 -2.24 -17.16
C GLU A 237 31.25 -0.93 -16.83
N ILE A 238 31.83 -0.12 -15.94
CA ILE A 238 31.20 1.12 -15.45
C ILE A 238 30.89 2.09 -16.59
N GLU A 239 31.81 2.22 -17.55
CA GLU A 239 31.66 3.14 -18.67
C GLU A 239 30.55 2.72 -19.62
N ASN A 240 30.52 1.44 -20.01
CA ASN A 240 29.48 0.89 -20.87
C ASN A 240 28.10 1.00 -20.20
N LEU A 241 28.01 0.69 -18.90
CA LEU A 241 26.78 0.86 -18.12
C LEU A 241 26.31 2.33 -18.10
N LYS A 242 27.22 3.29 -17.95
CA LYS A 242 26.89 4.72 -18.01
C LYS A 242 26.36 5.11 -19.39
N ARG A 243 26.98 4.64 -20.48
CA ARG A 243 26.52 4.93 -21.85
C ARG A 243 25.10 4.40 -22.07
N VAL A 244 24.81 3.16 -21.66
CA VAL A 244 23.44 2.60 -21.74
C VAL A 244 22.45 3.48 -20.96
N LEU A 245 22.76 3.83 -19.71
CA LEU A 245 21.85 4.62 -18.87
C LEU A 245 21.62 6.06 -19.37
N GLN A 246 22.61 6.67 -20.02
CA GLN A 246 22.50 8.00 -20.60
C GLN A 246 21.46 8.07 -21.74
N HIS A 247 21.20 6.98 -22.46
CA HIS A 247 20.15 6.94 -23.47
C HIS A 247 18.74 7.00 -22.88
N PHE A 248 18.57 6.54 -21.63
CA PHE A 248 17.25 6.40 -20.98
C PHE A 248 16.98 7.41 -19.87
N THR A 249 18.01 8.11 -19.38
CA THR A 249 17.90 9.01 -18.24
C THR A 249 18.50 10.37 -18.56
N MET A 250 17.82 11.45 -18.15
CA MET A 250 18.35 12.80 -18.31
C MET A 250 19.66 12.98 -17.53
N ASN A 251 20.54 13.84 -18.02
CA ASN A 251 21.83 14.13 -17.38
C ASN A 251 21.70 14.60 -15.91
N ASP A 252 20.61 15.31 -15.59
CA ASP A 252 20.35 15.80 -14.24
C ASP A 252 19.76 14.77 -13.28
N SER A 253 19.33 13.60 -13.78
CA SER A 253 18.76 12.52 -12.96
C SER A 253 19.67 12.04 -11.84
N GLY A 254 20.98 12.24 -11.97
CA GLY A 254 21.97 11.83 -10.99
C GLY A 254 22.35 10.35 -11.06
N VAL A 255 21.66 9.53 -11.87
CA VAL A 255 21.87 8.07 -11.96
C VAL A 255 23.33 7.71 -12.27
N THR A 256 24.01 8.49 -13.10
CA THR A 256 25.41 8.28 -13.52
C THR A 256 26.43 9.06 -12.68
N LYS A 257 25.97 9.88 -11.72
CA LYS A 257 26.85 10.70 -10.86
C LYS A 257 27.51 9.85 -9.78
N GLY A 258 28.75 10.21 -9.41
CA GLY A 258 29.60 9.41 -8.52
C GLY A 258 28.97 9.04 -7.17
N ARG A 259 28.07 9.88 -6.63
CA ARG A 259 27.32 9.61 -5.39
C ARG A 259 26.53 8.29 -5.46
N TYR A 260 25.92 7.99 -6.60
CA TYR A 260 25.07 6.80 -6.77
C TYR A 260 25.84 5.61 -7.34
N VAL A 261 26.86 5.86 -8.17
CA VAL A 261 27.73 4.83 -8.75
C VAL A 261 28.46 4.01 -7.67
N ARG A 262 28.74 4.60 -6.49
CA ARG A 262 29.30 3.89 -5.34
C ARG A 262 28.38 2.78 -4.78
N GLY A 263 27.08 2.81 -5.08
CA GLY A 263 26.12 1.79 -4.65
C GLY A 263 25.61 1.89 -3.21
N THR A 264 25.98 2.97 -2.51
CA THR A 264 25.59 3.24 -1.11
C THR A 264 24.18 3.83 -1.02
N ARG A 265 23.72 4.46 -2.10
CA ARG A 265 22.37 5.02 -2.24
C ARG A 265 21.74 4.57 -3.54
N PHE A 266 20.42 4.37 -3.52
CA PHE A 266 19.64 4.22 -4.74
C PHE A 266 19.15 5.58 -5.24
N CYS A 267 18.92 5.67 -6.54
CA CYS A 267 18.39 6.85 -7.22
C CYS A 267 16.98 6.55 -7.72
N GLU A 268 16.02 7.45 -7.47
CA GLU A 268 14.71 7.44 -8.13
C GLU A 268 14.79 8.39 -9.33
N ALA A 269 14.56 7.87 -10.54
CA ALA A 269 14.62 8.65 -11.76
C ALA A 269 13.58 8.17 -12.78
N MET A 270 13.31 9.05 -13.75
CA MET A 270 12.41 8.77 -14.85
C MET A 270 13.14 8.06 -15.99
N ILE A 271 12.50 7.04 -16.58
CA ILE A 271 12.95 6.36 -17.81
C ILE A 271 12.24 6.99 -19.01
N TYR A 272 13.02 7.39 -20.01
CA TYR A 272 12.55 7.95 -21.28
C TYR A 272 12.72 6.95 -22.42
N GLN A 273 11.98 7.13 -23.50
CA GLN A 273 12.14 6.34 -24.72
C GLN A 273 13.50 6.64 -25.36
N LYS A 274 14.15 5.61 -25.92
CA LYS A 274 15.40 5.77 -26.68
C LYS A 274 15.25 6.81 -27.80
N ASP A 275 16.32 7.56 -28.06
CA ASP A 275 16.45 8.54 -29.16
C ASP A 275 15.37 9.64 -29.19
N SER A 276 14.61 9.82 -28.10
CA SER A 276 13.50 10.77 -28.03
C SER A 276 13.90 12.17 -27.55
N ASN A 277 15.19 12.45 -27.40
CA ASN A 277 15.73 13.65 -26.73
C ASN A 277 15.04 13.93 -25.37
N PHE A 278 14.69 12.86 -24.65
CA PHE A 278 13.98 12.90 -23.37
C PHE A 278 12.58 13.56 -23.42
N LEU A 279 11.94 13.58 -24.59
CA LEU A 279 10.58 14.12 -24.75
C LEU A 279 9.49 13.10 -24.42
N ARG A 280 9.79 11.80 -24.52
CA ARG A 280 8.81 10.73 -24.31
C ARG A 280 9.10 9.96 -23.03
N LEU A 281 8.36 10.29 -21.97
CA LEU A 281 8.45 9.61 -20.68
C LEU A 281 7.76 8.23 -20.72
N ILE A 282 8.43 7.21 -20.18
CA ILE A 282 7.89 5.85 -20.05
C ILE A 282 7.36 5.61 -18.63
N CYS A 283 8.23 5.64 -17.62
CA CYS A 283 7.86 5.35 -16.24
C CYS A 283 8.92 5.81 -15.22
N PRO A 284 8.52 6.01 -13.95
CA PRO A 284 9.48 6.13 -12.84
C PRO A 284 10.13 4.78 -12.51
N ALA A 285 11.40 4.82 -12.12
CA ALA A 285 12.21 3.65 -11.78
C ALA A 285 13.22 3.91 -10.65
N TYR A 286 13.62 2.85 -9.97
CA TYR A 286 14.73 2.84 -9.02
C TYR A 286 15.98 2.26 -9.67
N PHE A 287 17.07 3.00 -9.56
CA PHE A 287 18.40 2.62 -10.01
C PHE A 287 19.29 2.37 -8.80
N LEU A 288 19.96 1.23 -8.75
CA LEU A 288 20.93 0.91 -7.72
C LEU A 288 22.16 0.27 -8.34
N TRP A 289 23.30 0.91 -8.16
CA TRP A 289 24.61 0.35 -8.52
C TRP A 289 25.07 -0.61 -7.43
N GLN A 290 25.67 -1.72 -7.82
CA GLN A 290 26.25 -2.72 -6.93
C GLN A 290 27.50 -3.29 -7.58
N LYS A 291 28.56 -3.45 -6.79
CA LYS A 291 29.79 -4.11 -7.20
C LYS A 291 29.79 -5.54 -6.67
N ILE A 292 29.88 -6.56 -7.52
CA ILE A 292 30.01 -7.95 -7.10
C ILE A 292 31.32 -8.51 -7.64
N GLY A 293 32.27 -8.75 -6.75
CA GLY A 293 33.63 -9.12 -7.14
C GLY A 293 34.23 -8.05 -8.06
N ASN A 294 34.59 -8.47 -9.27
CA ASN A 294 35.15 -7.59 -10.30
C ASN A 294 34.10 -6.97 -11.23
N SER A 295 32.86 -7.48 -11.21
CA SER A 295 31.80 -7.04 -12.10
C SER A 295 30.91 -5.98 -11.47
N GLN A 296 30.42 -5.05 -12.28
CA GLN A 296 29.47 -4.03 -11.85
C GLN A 296 28.08 -4.39 -12.34
N CYS A 297 27.09 -4.14 -11.48
CA CYS A 297 25.69 -4.44 -11.70
C CYS A 297 24.85 -3.19 -11.44
N VAL A 298 23.92 -2.88 -12.33
CA VAL A 298 22.89 -1.87 -12.11
C VAL A 298 21.54 -2.54 -12.06
N MET A 299 20.89 -2.47 -10.90
CA MET A 299 19.50 -2.86 -10.74
C MET A 299 18.60 -1.73 -11.22
N VAL A 300 17.70 -2.03 -12.15
CA VAL A 300 16.61 -1.17 -12.59
C VAL A 300 15.29 -1.79 -12.16
N ARG A 301 14.60 -1.15 -11.21
CA ARG A 301 13.31 -1.62 -10.68
C ARG A 301 12.17 -0.66 -10.99
N PHE A 302 11.13 -1.14 -11.67
CA PHE A 302 10.04 -0.30 -12.16
C PHE A 302 8.72 -1.08 -12.30
N HIS A 303 7.65 -0.38 -12.67
CA HIS A 303 6.30 -0.93 -12.67
C HIS A 303 6.05 -1.89 -13.87
N PRO A 304 5.32 -3.01 -13.71
CA PRO A 304 5.22 -4.05 -14.74
C PRO A 304 4.55 -3.63 -16.05
N VAL A 305 3.72 -2.59 -16.04
CA VAL A 305 3.08 -2.07 -17.27
C VAL A 305 4.12 -1.64 -18.30
N ALA A 306 5.22 -1.05 -17.83
CA ALA A 306 6.28 -0.56 -18.70
C ALA A 306 7.29 -1.66 -19.08
N PHE A 307 7.16 -2.89 -18.55
CA PHE A 307 8.15 -3.95 -18.72
C PHE A 307 8.49 -4.23 -20.17
N LYS A 308 7.47 -4.45 -21.01
CA LYS A 308 7.69 -4.81 -22.42
C LYS A 308 8.47 -3.73 -23.16
N GLN A 309 8.10 -2.47 -22.94
CA GLN A 309 8.73 -1.33 -23.59
C GLN A 309 10.19 -1.16 -23.12
N VAL A 310 10.39 -1.05 -21.80
CA VAL A 310 11.72 -0.81 -21.23
C VAL A 310 12.68 -1.97 -21.51
N TYR A 311 12.23 -3.22 -21.38
CA TYR A 311 13.11 -4.39 -21.57
C TYR A 311 13.59 -4.52 -23.01
N ILE A 312 12.71 -4.32 -24.00
CA ILE A 312 13.07 -4.41 -25.43
C ILE A 312 14.07 -3.30 -25.78
N GLU A 313 13.73 -2.04 -25.46
CA GLU A 313 14.59 -0.90 -25.77
C GLU A 313 15.96 -1.01 -25.07
N MET A 314 15.99 -1.36 -23.78
CA MET A 314 17.25 -1.53 -23.04
C MET A 314 18.07 -2.71 -23.57
N LYS A 315 17.45 -3.81 -23.98
CA LYS A 315 18.16 -4.98 -24.52
C LYS A 315 18.86 -4.66 -25.84
N GLU A 316 18.23 -3.88 -26.71
CA GLU A 316 18.84 -3.44 -27.97
C GLU A 316 20.11 -2.62 -27.72
N ILE A 317 20.04 -1.58 -26.89
CA ILE A 317 21.19 -0.71 -26.58
C ILE A 317 22.26 -1.47 -25.78
N SER A 318 21.85 -2.33 -24.84
CA SER A 318 22.80 -3.15 -24.06
C SER A 318 23.60 -4.10 -24.96
N SER A 319 23.00 -4.62 -26.03
CA SER A 319 23.69 -5.50 -26.98
C SER A 319 24.76 -4.75 -27.78
N ILE A 320 24.52 -3.46 -28.07
CA ILE A 320 25.47 -2.58 -28.78
C ILE A 320 26.66 -2.23 -27.88
N GLU A 321 26.39 -1.89 -26.61
CA GLU A 321 27.41 -1.47 -25.62
C GLU A 321 28.09 -2.64 -24.89
N ASN A 322 27.87 -3.89 -25.33
CA ASN A 322 28.41 -5.11 -24.71
C ASN A 322 28.08 -5.23 -23.20
N VAL A 323 26.82 -4.96 -22.84
CA VAL A 323 26.26 -5.09 -21.49
C VAL A 323 25.28 -6.26 -21.45
N MET A 324 25.43 -7.16 -20.48
CA MET A 324 24.53 -8.28 -20.28
C MET A 324 23.28 -7.85 -19.49
N ILE A 325 22.10 -8.22 -19.97
CA ILE A 325 20.81 -7.92 -19.33
C ILE A 325 20.17 -9.20 -18.75
N GLU A 326 19.87 -9.18 -17.46
CA GLU A 326 19.24 -10.29 -16.72
C GLU A 326 17.84 -9.89 -16.23
N ASP A 327 16.83 -10.72 -16.51
CA ASP A 327 15.45 -10.52 -16.02
C ASP A 327 15.26 -11.22 -14.66
N CYS A 328 15.15 -10.41 -13.60
CA CYS A 328 15.03 -10.87 -12.22
C CYS A 328 13.59 -10.78 -11.67
N ARG A 329 12.56 -10.63 -12.53
CA ARG A 329 11.14 -10.47 -12.11
C ARG A 329 10.65 -11.54 -11.15
N PHE A 330 11.11 -12.77 -11.30
CA PHE A 330 10.64 -13.93 -10.53
C PHE A 330 11.71 -14.51 -9.60
N ASP A 331 12.85 -13.82 -9.51
CA ASP A 331 13.95 -14.16 -8.62
C ASP A 331 13.98 -13.26 -7.40
N ILE A 332 13.67 -11.97 -7.58
CA ILE A 332 13.67 -10.97 -6.51
C ILE A 332 12.25 -10.43 -6.33
N GLY A 333 11.67 -10.68 -5.16
CA GLY A 333 10.39 -10.10 -4.76
C GLY A 333 10.54 -8.88 -3.86
N GLY A 334 9.43 -8.22 -3.57
CA GLY A 334 9.43 -6.96 -2.81
C GLY A 334 8.27 -6.85 -1.82
N ILE A 335 8.53 -6.21 -0.69
CA ILE A 335 7.52 -5.84 0.31
C ILE A 335 7.75 -4.38 0.70
N ASP A 336 6.74 -3.53 0.56
CA ASP A 336 6.80 -2.16 1.04
C ASP A 336 6.16 -2.10 2.43
N VAL A 337 6.82 -1.45 3.39
CA VAL A 337 6.31 -1.24 4.75
C VAL A 337 6.28 0.24 5.07
N HIS A 338 5.08 0.79 5.22
CA HIS A 338 4.83 2.20 5.51
C HIS A 338 4.47 2.38 6.98
N GLY A 339 4.88 3.52 7.55
CA GLY A 339 4.42 3.99 8.86
C GLY A 339 5.51 4.07 9.93
N PRO A 340 5.22 4.70 11.07
CA PRO A 340 6.21 4.93 12.13
C PRO A 340 6.73 3.63 12.75
N MET A 341 5.92 2.57 12.82
CA MET A 341 6.34 1.27 13.36
C MET A 341 7.06 0.39 12.33
N SER A 342 7.30 0.87 11.11
CA SER A 342 7.91 0.08 10.03
C SER A 342 9.31 -0.41 10.37
N THR A 343 10.18 0.47 10.89
CA THR A 343 11.55 0.14 11.33
C THR A 343 11.55 -0.94 12.41
N LEU A 344 10.77 -0.72 13.47
CA LEU A 344 10.64 -1.64 14.60
C LEU A 344 10.08 -3.00 14.14
N ALA A 345 9.08 -3.00 13.25
CA ALA A 345 8.50 -4.22 12.72
C ALA A 345 9.52 -5.03 11.91
N LEU A 346 10.35 -4.37 11.10
CA LEU A 346 11.42 -5.02 10.34
C LEU A 346 12.53 -5.56 11.26
N GLN A 347 12.88 -4.85 12.32
CA GLN A 347 13.84 -5.34 13.31
C GLN A 347 13.34 -6.55 14.10
N CYS A 348 12.03 -6.60 14.41
CA CYS A 348 11.42 -7.79 15.02
C CYS A 348 11.41 -8.99 14.07
N LEU A 349 11.50 -8.75 12.75
CA LEU A 349 11.45 -9.77 11.70
C LEU A 349 12.84 -10.34 11.37
N PHE A 350 13.85 -9.48 11.29
CA PHE A 350 15.19 -9.85 10.86
C PHE A 350 16.10 -10.19 12.04
N ASP A 351 16.41 -11.47 12.17
CA ASP A 351 17.50 -11.97 13.01
C ASP A 351 18.80 -11.92 12.19
N VAL A 352 19.73 -11.05 12.57
CA VAL A 352 20.97 -10.74 11.85
C VAL A 352 22.17 -11.13 12.72
N LYS A 353 23.24 -11.65 12.10
CA LYS A 353 24.50 -11.93 12.79
C LYS A 353 25.24 -10.61 13.07
N MET A 354 25.62 -10.39 14.33
CA MET A 354 26.33 -9.17 14.80
C MET A 354 27.83 -9.16 14.45
N SER A 355 28.23 -9.66 13.28
CA SER A 355 29.63 -9.63 12.84
C SER A 355 30.01 -8.33 12.13
N ASP A 356 29.05 -7.72 11.43
CA ASP A 356 29.34 -6.68 10.46
C ASP A 356 28.98 -5.29 11.01
N THR A 357 29.69 -4.25 10.55
CA THR A 357 29.38 -2.85 10.88
C THR A 357 27.93 -2.48 10.51
N ILE A 358 27.42 -3.02 9.40
CA ILE A 358 26.05 -2.81 8.95
C ILE A 358 25.03 -3.42 9.93
N SER A 359 25.35 -4.58 10.50
CA SER A 359 24.52 -5.21 11.54
C SER A 359 24.48 -4.36 12.82
N GLN A 360 25.58 -3.71 13.17
CA GLN A 360 25.64 -2.76 14.30
C GLN A 360 24.74 -1.55 14.03
N VAL A 361 24.88 -0.91 12.86
CA VAL A 361 24.01 0.20 12.43
C VAL A 361 22.54 -0.22 12.44
N TRP A 362 22.22 -1.42 11.92
CA TRP A 362 20.86 -1.95 11.95
C TRP A 362 20.29 -2.10 13.36
N SER A 363 21.13 -2.49 14.33
CA SER A 363 20.75 -2.59 15.73
C SER A 363 20.47 -1.23 16.40
N GLU A 364 21.17 -0.18 15.96
CA GLU A 364 21.03 1.19 16.48
C GLU A 364 19.84 1.93 15.89
N ILE A 365 19.42 1.59 14.66
CA ILE A 365 18.22 2.18 14.00
C ILE A 365 16.94 1.99 14.84
N LYS A 366 16.94 1.10 15.85
CA LYS A 366 15.76 0.83 16.69
C LYS A 366 15.32 2.03 17.50
N TYR A 367 16.26 2.94 17.79
CA TYR A 367 15.99 4.15 18.55
C TYR A 367 15.27 5.20 17.68
N VAL A 368 15.38 5.10 16.36
CA VAL A 368 14.77 6.04 15.42
C VAL A 368 13.24 5.88 15.44
N SER A 369 12.56 6.86 16.04
CA SER A 369 11.12 6.85 16.24
C SER A 369 10.32 7.03 14.95
N GLN A 370 10.87 7.72 13.95
CA GLN A 370 10.20 8.00 12.69
C GLN A 370 11.10 7.70 11.50
N ILE A 371 10.53 7.04 10.50
CA ILE A 371 11.21 6.73 9.26
C ILE A 371 11.77 7.97 8.56
N ARG A 372 11.08 9.12 8.68
CA ARG A 372 11.40 10.40 8.03
C ARG A 372 12.66 11.09 8.54
N SER A 373 13.16 10.73 9.73
CA SER A 373 14.42 11.30 10.22
C SER A 373 15.65 10.65 9.58
N LEU A 374 15.48 9.50 8.92
CA LEU A 374 16.56 8.88 8.14
C LEU A 374 16.67 9.52 6.76
N PRO A 375 17.90 9.76 6.26
CA PRO A 375 18.12 10.23 4.91
C PRO A 375 17.45 9.32 3.86
N VAL A 376 16.85 9.94 2.84
CA VAL A 376 16.22 9.22 1.73
C VAL A 376 17.29 8.64 0.81
N GLY A 377 17.02 7.48 0.22
CA GLY A 377 17.93 6.84 -0.72
C GLY A 377 18.90 5.85 -0.08
N ILE A 378 18.90 5.72 1.26
CA ILE A 378 19.77 4.77 1.98
C ILE A 378 19.47 3.33 1.56
N VAL A 379 20.54 2.54 1.45
CA VAL A 379 20.53 1.11 1.17
C VAL A 379 21.16 0.36 2.34
N ILE A 380 20.50 -0.68 2.86
CA ILE A 380 21.03 -1.53 3.94
C ILE A 380 20.94 -2.99 3.49
N PRO A 381 22.05 -3.62 3.10
CA PRO A 381 22.11 -5.06 2.85
C PRO A 381 22.24 -5.81 4.17
N LEU A 382 21.47 -6.88 4.35
CA LEU A 382 21.46 -7.72 5.54
C LEU A 382 21.41 -9.19 5.14
N ASN A 383 22.18 -10.04 5.83
CA ASN A 383 22.04 -11.49 5.75
C ASN A 383 21.28 -11.97 6.99
N ILE A 384 20.08 -12.50 6.78
CA ILE A 384 19.17 -12.88 7.86
C ILE A 384 19.09 -14.39 8.03
N ARG A 385 18.66 -14.80 9.23
CA ARG A 385 18.21 -16.17 9.49
C ARG A 385 16.78 -16.40 9.01
N ASP A 386 16.39 -17.66 8.86
CA ASP A 386 15.00 -18.04 8.55
C ASP A 386 13.99 -17.42 9.55
N PRO A 387 13.09 -16.52 9.08
CA PRO A 387 12.15 -15.79 9.93
C PRO A 387 11.08 -16.69 10.58
N ARG A 388 11.00 -17.96 10.19
CA ARG A 388 10.06 -18.93 10.76
C ARG A 388 10.56 -19.50 12.10
N LEU A 389 11.86 -19.44 12.38
CA LEU A 389 12.45 -19.92 13.64
C LEU A 389 12.06 -19.04 14.83
N SER A 390 11.99 -17.72 14.61
CA SER A 390 11.59 -16.72 15.60
C SER A 390 10.07 -16.54 15.69
N PHE A 391 9.28 -17.32 14.95
CA PHE A 391 7.83 -17.18 14.92
C PHE A 391 7.16 -17.60 16.26
N PRO A 392 6.16 -16.87 16.78
CA PRO A 392 5.74 -15.54 16.35
C PRO A 392 6.76 -14.46 16.80
N PRO A 393 7.00 -13.43 15.97
CA PRO A 393 7.93 -12.36 16.31
C PRO A 393 7.51 -11.66 17.60
N ARG A 394 8.48 -11.36 18.46
CA ARG A 394 8.28 -10.64 19.72
C ARG A 394 8.61 -9.18 19.51
N LEU A 395 7.82 -8.30 20.10
CA LEU A 395 8.12 -6.87 20.09
C LEU A 395 9.37 -6.60 20.92
N ILE A 396 10.26 -5.78 20.37
CA ILE A 396 11.44 -5.28 21.06
C ILE A 396 10.97 -4.17 22.01
N ASP A 397 11.31 -4.29 23.29
CA ASP A 397 11.00 -3.28 24.30
C ASP A 397 12.11 -2.22 24.26
N VAL A 398 11.79 -1.03 23.73
CA VAL A 398 12.72 0.10 23.63
C VAL A 398 12.56 0.94 24.90
N LYS A 399 13.19 0.51 25.99
CA LYS A 399 13.15 1.23 27.28
C LYS A 399 14.07 2.45 27.28
N ASP A 400 15.21 2.34 26.61
CA ASP A 400 16.21 3.41 26.54
C ASP A 400 16.01 4.22 25.26
N LYS A 401 15.83 5.54 25.41
CA LYS A 401 15.93 6.47 24.28
C LYS A 401 17.42 6.71 24.00
N GLY A 402 18.06 5.78 23.29
CA GLY A 402 19.40 6.00 22.77
C GLY A 402 19.47 7.28 21.93
N SER A 403 20.65 7.90 21.85
CA SER A 403 20.86 9.17 21.13
C SER A 403 20.78 8.99 19.62
N CYS A 404 19.55 9.07 19.08
CA CYS A 404 19.26 9.02 17.64
C CYS A 404 20.04 10.06 16.83
N ASP A 405 20.28 11.22 17.44
CA ASP A 405 20.95 12.35 16.79
C ASP A 405 22.42 12.04 16.47
N ILE A 406 23.07 11.18 17.26
CA ILE A 406 24.45 10.76 17.02
C ILE A 406 24.49 9.87 15.77
N LEU A 407 23.58 8.89 15.64
CA LEU A 407 23.50 8.00 14.48
C LEU A 407 23.22 8.75 13.17
N ILE A 408 22.33 9.74 13.20
CA ILE A 408 22.01 10.54 12.01
C ILE A 408 23.20 11.39 11.60
N LYS A 409 23.92 12.00 12.56
CA LYS A 409 25.12 12.80 12.28
C LYS A 409 26.32 11.96 11.87
N SER A 410 26.43 10.73 12.37
CA SER A 410 27.54 9.82 12.09
C SER A 410 27.31 8.93 10.86
N TRP A 411 26.18 9.06 10.15
CA TRP A 411 25.87 8.24 8.98
C TRP A 411 26.89 8.47 7.85
N LYS A 412 27.86 7.56 7.73
CA LYS A 412 28.85 7.57 6.66
C LYS A 412 28.41 6.65 5.53
N ASP A 413 28.29 7.22 4.33
CA ASP A 413 27.90 6.47 3.13
C ASP A 413 28.89 5.33 2.79
N GLU A 414 30.15 5.47 3.18
CA GLU A 414 31.24 4.52 2.87
C GLU A 414 31.12 3.16 3.58
N LEU A 415 30.22 3.02 4.56
CA LEU A 415 30.05 1.81 5.37
C LEU A 415 29.21 0.71 4.71
N ILE A 416 28.62 0.97 3.55
CA ILE A 416 27.61 0.08 2.96
C ILE A 416 28.26 -0.84 1.92
N SER A 417 28.39 -2.11 2.28
CA SER A 417 28.88 -3.21 1.43
C SER A 417 27.92 -3.53 0.28
N SER A 418 28.42 -4.27 -0.71
CA SER A 418 27.61 -4.84 -1.79
C SER A 418 26.66 -5.93 -1.29
N SER A 419 25.43 -5.98 -1.80
CA SER A 419 24.44 -7.01 -1.44
C SER A 419 24.67 -8.33 -2.17
N GLU A 420 24.68 -9.44 -1.42
CA GLU A 420 24.71 -10.80 -1.98
C GLU A 420 23.42 -11.17 -2.73
N LEU A 421 22.35 -10.39 -2.62
CA LEU A 421 21.07 -10.63 -3.29
C LEU A 421 21.22 -10.73 -4.82
N PHE A 422 22.14 -9.96 -5.39
CA PHE A 422 22.37 -9.90 -6.83
C PHE A 422 23.24 -11.06 -7.33
N ASN A 423 23.88 -11.84 -6.44
CA ASN A 423 24.59 -13.05 -6.83
C ASN A 423 23.61 -14.22 -7.06
N THR A 424 23.56 -14.71 -8.30
CA THR A 424 22.67 -15.79 -8.73
C THR A 424 22.93 -17.10 -7.98
N ASP A 425 24.17 -17.45 -7.69
CA ASP A 425 24.52 -18.67 -6.95
C ASP A 425 24.05 -18.61 -5.51
N VAL A 426 24.11 -17.44 -4.87
CA VAL A 426 23.56 -17.23 -3.53
C VAL A 426 22.04 -17.46 -3.57
N ARG A 427 21.31 -16.80 -4.48
CA ARG A 427 19.85 -16.96 -4.61
C ARG A 427 19.44 -18.42 -4.80
N LEU A 428 20.14 -19.15 -5.68
CA LEU A 428 19.88 -20.57 -5.95
C LEU A 428 20.18 -21.45 -4.72
N ARG A 429 21.28 -21.19 -4.00
CA ARG A 429 21.61 -21.89 -2.74
C ARG A 429 20.54 -21.66 -1.68
N CYS A 430 20.11 -20.42 -1.46
CA CYS A 430 19.04 -20.09 -0.49
C CYS A 430 17.74 -20.83 -0.81
N GLN A 431 17.42 -21.01 -2.10
CA GLN A 431 16.23 -21.73 -2.52
C GLN A 431 16.36 -23.23 -2.31
N LYS A 432 17.52 -23.83 -2.62
CA LYS A 432 17.78 -25.26 -2.44
C LYS A 432 17.80 -25.65 -0.97
N ASN A 433 18.36 -24.80 -0.11
CA ASN A 433 18.51 -25.05 1.33
C ASN A 433 17.25 -24.71 2.15
N GLN A 434 16.15 -24.32 1.51
CA GLN A 434 14.93 -23.93 2.19
C GLN A 434 14.30 -25.10 2.96
N LEU A 435 14.37 -25.04 4.29
CA LEU A 435 13.86 -26.09 5.16
C LEU A 435 12.32 -26.24 5.10
N SER A 436 11.85 -27.47 5.28
CA SER A 436 10.42 -27.78 5.39
C SER A 436 9.82 -27.25 6.70
N GLN A 437 8.51 -26.95 6.69
CA GLN A 437 7.83 -26.45 7.89
C GLN A 437 7.88 -27.46 9.06
N GLN A 438 7.91 -28.76 8.77
CA GLN A 438 8.04 -29.81 9.79
C GLN A 438 9.41 -29.72 10.47
N ARG A 439 10.50 -29.62 9.69
CA ARG A 439 11.85 -29.48 10.24
C ARG A 439 11.99 -28.20 11.07
N ILE A 440 11.43 -27.09 10.61
CA ILE A 440 11.39 -25.83 11.37
C ILE A 440 10.65 -25.99 12.71
N ASN A 441 9.54 -26.73 12.75
CA ASN A 441 8.82 -26.95 14.00
C ASN A 441 9.63 -27.78 15.00
N VAL A 442 10.40 -28.77 14.52
CA VAL A 442 11.34 -29.55 15.34
C VAL A 442 12.46 -28.67 15.89
N LEU A 443 13.09 -27.86 15.03
CA LEU A 443 14.13 -26.91 15.45
C LEU A 443 13.63 -25.84 16.43
N ARG A 444 12.32 -25.53 16.42
CA ARG A 444 11.71 -24.63 17.40
C ARG A 444 11.48 -25.28 18.76
N SER A 445 11.30 -26.60 18.81
CA SER A 445 11.22 -27.36 20.06
C SER A 445 12.59 -27.66 20.65
N GLU A 446 13.61 -27.84 19.80
CA GLU A 446 15.00 -27.97 20.23
C GLU A 446 15.53 -26.59 20.69
N LEU A 447 16.34 -26.56 21.75
CA LEU A 447 16.99 -25.32 22.20
C LEU A 447 18.11 -24.85 21.25
N SER A 448 18.55 -25.71 20.32
CA SER A 448 19.65 -25.50 19.38
C SER A 448 19.24 -24.67 18.16
N LYS A 449 18.70 -23.47 18.39
CA LYS A 449 18.45 -22.51 17.31
C LYS A 449 19.72 -22.17 16.54
N SER A 450 20.90 -22.29 17.17
CA SER A 450 22.23 -21.89 16.68
C SER A 450 22.71 -22.59 15.41
N SER A 451 22.16 -23.75 15.03
CA SER A 451 22.66 -24.55 13.89
C SER A 451 22.27 -24.03 12.50
N VAL A 452 21.26 -23.17 12.38
CA VAL A 452 20.77 -22.70 11.07
C VAL A 452 21.58 -21.50 10.56
N PRO A 453 22.12 -21.49 9.34
CA PRO A 453 22.95 -20.38 8.85
C PRO A 453 22.17 -19.06 8.67
N TYR A 454 22.93 -17.96 8.60
CA TYR A 454 22.46 -16.62 8.23
C TYR A 454 22.75 -16.41 6.73
N ASP A 455 22.01 -17.10 5.88
CA ASP A 455 22.29 -17.20 4.44
C ASP A 455 21.22 -16.56 3.55
N ILE A 456 20.21 -15.89 4.11
CA ILE A 456 19.13 -15.28 3.33
C ILE A 456 19.48 -13.80 3.09
N PRO A 457 19.88 -13.39 1.88
CA PRO A 457 20.19 -12.00 1.59
C PRO A 457 18.90 -11.18 1.49
N VAL A 458 18.86 -10.06 2.19
CA VAL A 458 17.78 -9.08 2.19
C VAL A 458 18.37 -7.71 1.96
N LEU A 459 17.70 -6.90 1.13
CA LEU A 459 18.11 -5.54 0.85
C LEU A 459 16.99 -4.58 1.27
N LEU A 460 17.33 -3.59 2.09
CA LEU A 460 16.40 -2.56 2.54
C LEU A 460 16.69 -1.25 1.82
N LEU A 461 15.67 -0.69 1.18
CA LEU A 461 15.73 0.61 0.52
C LEU A 461 14.86 1.60 1.31
N ARG A 462 15.48 2.69 1.75
CA ARG A 462 14.76 3.80 2.40
C ARG A 462 14.18 4.73 1.33
N CYS A 463 12.93 4.49 0.95
CA CYS A 463 12.14 5.41 0.10
C CYS A 463 11.71 6.65 0.88
N GLU A 464 10.95 7.58 0.32
CA GLU A 464 10.52 8.77 1.08
C GLU A 464 9.56 8.41 2.23
N ILE A 465 8.55 7.60 1.94
CA ILE A 465 7.43 7.34 2.86
C ILE A 465 7.41 5.91 3.43
N CYS A 466 8.28 5.03 2.94
CA CYS A 466 8.34 3.62 3.34
C CYS A 466 9.74 3.03 3.31
N TRP A 467 9.83 1.80 3.82
CA TRP A 467 10.91 0.86 3.54
C TRP A 467 10.47 -0.09 2.43
N THR A 468 11.29 -0.26 1.41
CA THR A 468 11.13 -1.34 0.44
C THR A 468 12.12 -2.45 0.79
N VAL A 469 11.58 -3.62 1.11
CA VAL A 469 12.34 -4.83 1.40
C VAL A 469 12.42 -5.66 0.14
N LEU A 470 13.62 -5.92 -0.37
CA LEU A 470 13.87 -6.87 -1.46
C LEU A 470 14.49 -8.15 -0.90
N ALA A 471 13.98 -9.28 -1.34
CA ALA A 471 14.45 -10.60 -0.91
C ALA A 471 14.19 -11.62 -2.03
N PRO A 472 14.81 -12.81 -1.99
CA PRO A 472 14.53 -13.84 -2.98
C PRO A 472 13.05 -14.22 -2.99
N TRP A 473 12.48 -14.44 -4.17
CA TRP A 473 11.05 -14.60 -4.41
C TRP A 473 10.36 -15.62 -3.49
N ASN A 474 11.01 -16.74 -3.21
CA ASN A 474 10.45 -17.80 -2.37
C ASN A 474 10.36 -17.41 -0.88
N TRP A 475 11.25 -16.54 -0.42
CA TRP A 475 11.31 -16.12 0.98
C TRP A 475 10.29 -15.04 1.32
N ILE A 476 9.78 -14.30 0.33
CA ILE A 476 8.73 -13.29 0.49
C ILE A 476 7.50 -13.85 1.22
N THR A 477 7.08 -15.08 0.91
CA THR A 477 5.91 -15.69 1.57
C THR A 477 6.12 -15.86 3.08
N HIS A 478 7.32 -16.23 3.49
CA HIS A 478 7.67 -16.46 4.89
C HIS A 478 7.87 -15.15 5.64
N LEU A 479 8.58 -14.20 5.04
CA LEU A 479 8.72 -12.84 5.52
C LEU A 479 7.36 -12.18 5.73
N TRP A 480 6.48 -12.25 4.72
CA TRP A 480 5.12 -11.74 4.79
C TRP A 480 4.32 -12.37 5.93
N TYR A 481 4.37 -13.70 6.07
CA TYR A 481 3.61 -14.39 7.11
C TYR A 481 4.05 -13.96 8.51
N SER A 482 5.35 -13.86 8.77
CA SER A 482 5.89 -13.40 10.05
C SER A 482 5.55 -11.91 10.31
N LEU A 483 5.72 -11.05 9.31
CA LEU A 483 5.38 -9.62 9.37
C LEU A 483 3.91 -9.39 9.79
N MET A 484 2.98 -10.16 9.23
CA MET A 484 1.55 -10.07 9.54
C MET A 484 1.15 -10.54 10.95
N HIS A 485 2.07 -11.14 11.71
CA HIS A 485 1.86 -11.53 13.11
C HIS A 485 2.41 -10.51 14.09
N ILE A 486 3.10 -9.48 13.62
CA ILE A 486 3.54 -8.37 14.46
C ILE A 486 2.31 -7.52 14.83
N PRO A 487 2.08 -7.21 16.12
CA PRO A 487 1.00 -6.33 16.54
C PRO A 487 1.04 -4.98 15.83
N LYS A 488 -0.12 -4.40 15.55
CA LYS A 488 -0.29 -3.10 14.86
C LYS A 488 0.22 -3.04 13.40
N VAL A 489 0.76 -4.12 12.86
CA VAL A 489 1.03 -4.24 11.42
C VAL A 489 -0.23 -4.71 10.71
N CYS A 490 -0.66 -3.95 9.70
CA CYS A 490 -1.76 -4.29 8.81
C CYS A 490 -1.25 -4.53 7.39
N PHE A 491 -2.12 -5.01 6.49
CA PHE A 491 -1.81 -5.07 5.07
C PHE A 491 -2.77 -4.18 4.28
N GLY A 492 -2.28 -3.65 3.16
CA GLY A 492 -3.09 -2.91 2.19
C GLY A 492 -3.11 -3.60 0.82
N GLY A 493 -4.02 -3.17 -0.04
CA GLY A 493 -4.00 -3.49 -1.46
C GLY A 493 -3.54 -2.29 -2.30
N MET A 494 -3.73 -2.40 -3.61
CA MET A 494 -3.46 -1.34 -4.58
C MET A 494 -4.17 -0.03 -4.22
N GLN A 495 -5.44 -0.08 -3.78
CA GLN A 495 -6.20 1.12 -3.43
C GLN A 495 -5.63 1.83 -2.20
N GLU A 496 -5.22 1.08 -1.19
CA GLU A 496 -4.57 1.66 -0.01
C GLU A 496 -3.19 2.22 -0.32
N LYS A 497 -2.42 1.60 -1.24
CA LYS A 497 -1.14 2.15 -1.70
C LYS A 497 -1.36 3.48 -2.43
N GLN A 498 -2.30 3.52 -3.37
CA GLN A 498 -2.69 4.75 -4.07
C GLN A 498 -3.18 5.84 -3.11
N GLN A 499 -3.95 5.48 -2.07
CA GLN A 499 -4.38 6.43 -1.03
C GLN A 499 -3.19 7.08 -0.32
N LEU A 500 -2.17 6.31 0.06
CA LEU A 500 -1.01 6.85 0.78
C LEU A 500 -0.19 7.80 -0.09
N GLU A 501 0.09 7.42 -1.34
CA GLU A 501 0.79 8.30 -2.30
C GLU A 501 0.00 9.61 -2.51
N PHE A 502 -1.32 9.50 -2.69
CA PHE A 502 -2.21 10.66 -2.83
C PHE A 502 -2.24 11.56 -1.59
N GLU A 503 -2.21 10.99 -0.38
CA GLU A 503 -2.22 11.77 0.87
C GLU A 503 -0.92 12.58 1.06
N GLU A 504 0.22 12.05 0.61
CA GLU A 504 1.48 12.79 0.48
C GLU A 504 1.42 13.81 -0.68
N GLY A 505 0.58 13.51 -1.67
CA GLY A 505 0.40 14.22 -2.91
C GLY A 505 1.55 13.98 -3.88
N ARG A 506 1.99 12.72 -3.93
CA ARG A 506 2.80 12.13 -4.99
C ARG A 506 1.87 11.49 -6.03
N PRO A 507 2.16 11.60 -7.33
CA PRO A 507 1.39 10.95 -8.37
C PRO A 507 1.61 9.43 -8.35
N TYR A 508 0.54 8.67 -8.56
CA TYR A 508 0.57 7.22 -8.59
C TYR A 508 0.67 6.70 -10.03
N PHE A 509 1.78 6.04 -10.37
CA PHE A 509 1.94 5.38 -11.67
C PHE A 509 1.18 4.05 -11.70
N PRO A 510 0.45 3.71 -12.79
CA PRO A 510 0.26 4.49 -14.03
C PRO A 510 -0.91 5.48 -14.01
N SER A 511 -1.75 5.47 -12.98
CA SER A 511 -3.04 6.18 -12.96
C SER A 511 -2.97 7.70 -13.19
N ASP A 512 -1.93 8.37 -12.69
CA ASP A 512 -1.78 9.83 -12.78
C ASP A 512 -0.82 10.27 -13.89
N TYR A 513 -0.26 9.33 -14.67
CA TYR A 513 0.80 9.60 -15.66
C TYR A 513 0.25 9.65 -17.09
N HIS A 514 -0.77 10.48 -17.32
CA HIS A 514 -1.34 10.73 -18.66
C HIS A 514 -0.28 11.32 -19.60
N GLY A 515 -0.26 10.89 -20.86
CA GLY A 515 0.78 11.24 -21.83
C GLY A 515 1.91 10.21 -21.90
N THR A 516 1.90 9.21 -21.01
CA THR A 516 2.66 7.96 -21.17
C THR A 516 1.77 6.89 -21.80
N LEU A 517 2.35 5.93 -22.52
CA LEU A 517 1.59 4.79 -23.06
C LEU A 517 0.84 4.02 -21.96
N ALA A 518 1.49 3.83 -20.82
CA ALA A 518 0.94 3.15 -19.65
C ALA A 518 -0.26 3.89 -19.03
N GLY A 519 -0.15 5.21 -18.87
CA GLY A 519 -1.21 6.03 -18.29
C GLY A 519 -2.41 6.16 -19.21
N ASN A 520 -2.18 6.35 -20.51
CA ASN A 520 -3.26 6.46 -21.51
C ASN A 520 -4.06 5.15 -21.60
N GLU A 521 -3.38 4.00 -21.62
CA GLU A 521 -4.06 2.70 -21.61
C GLU A 521 -4.83 2.46 -20.31
N ASN A 522 -4.28 2.88 -19.16
CA ASN A 522 -4.98 2.77 -17.88
C ASN A 522 -6.27 3.62 -17.85
N GLU A 523 -6.20 4.86 -18.33
CA GLU A 523 -7.37 5.75 -18.39
C GLU A 523 -8.41 5.23 -19.38
N ARG A 524 -7.99 4.64 -20.51
CA ARG A 524 -8.90 3.97 -21.45
C ARG A 524 -9.67 2.83 -20.77
N ILE A 525 -8.98 1.96 -20.02
CA ILE A 525 -9.60 0.85 -19.30
C ILE A 525 -10.53 1.35 -18.19
N GLU A 526 -10.12 2.35 -17.41
CA GLU A 526 -10.96 2.92 -16.35
C GLU A 526 -12.18 3.68 -16.93
N GLY A 527 -12.02 4.38 -18.06
CA GLY A 527 -13.10 5.02 -18.80
C GLY A 527 -14.17 4.03 -19.25
N GLN A 528 -13.77 2.93 -19.89
CA GLN A 528 -14.68 1.84 -20.26
C GLN A 528 -15.41 1.25 -19.05
N TYR A 529 -14.72 1.12 -17.92
CA TYR A 529 -15.34 0.68 -16.68
C TYR A 529 -16.39 1.69 -16.19
N ARG A 530 -16.07 2.98 -16.14
CA ARG A 530 -17.00 4.05 -15.73
C ARG A 530 -18.23 4.11 -16.64
N GLU A 531 -18.04 3.98 -17.95
CA GLU A 531 -19.11 3.90 -18.94
C GLU A 531 -20.00 2.68 -18.69
N SER A 532 -19.42 1.49 -18.48
CA SER A 532 -20.17 0.29 -18.16
C SER A 532 -20.99 0.41 -16.86
N GLU A 533 -20.47 1.12 -15.86
CA GLU A 533 -21.18 1.34 -14.60
C GLU A 533 -22.31 2.38 -14.75
N TRP A 534 -22.17 3.33 -15.67
CA TRP A 534 -23.21 4.31 -15.98
C TRP A 534 -24.33 3.71 -16.83
N THR A 535 -24.01 2.87 -17.82
CA THR A 535 -25.01 2.19 -18.68
C THR A 535 -25.84 1.15 -17.91
N LYS A 536 -25.27 0.52 -16.87
CA LYS A 536 -26.02 -0.36 -15.96
C LYS A 536 -27.11 0.35 -15.17
N LYS A 537 -27.02 1.68 -15.00
CA LYS A 537 -28.03 2.46 -14.28
C LYS A 537 -29.16 2.86 -15.23
N PRO A 538 -30.43 2.76 -14.80
CA PRO A 538 -31.55 3.22 -15.61
C PRO A 538 -31.49 4.76 -15.82
N PRO A 539 -32.12 5.30 -16.88
CA PRO A 539 -32.04 6.72 -17.24
C PRO A 539 -32.32 7.70 -16.09
N SER A 540 -33.30 7.40 -15.23
CA SER A 540 -33.68 8.26 -14.08
C SER A 540 -32.73 8.18 -12.87
N LYS A 541 -31.76 7.25 -12.87
CA LYS A 541 -30.79 7.05 -11.78
C LYS A 541 -29.34 7.33 -12.21
N ARG A 542 -29.14 7.72 -13.46
CA ARG A 542 -27.83 8.10 -14.01
C ARG A 542 -27.79 9.61 -14.26
N ILE A 543 -26.59 10.18 -14.20
CA ILE A 543 -26.38 11.61 -14.43
C ILE A 543 -26.68 11.93 -15.89
N SER A 544 -27.45 12.99 -16.13
CA SER A 544 -27.71 13.54 -17.45
C SER A 544 -26.71 14.66 -17.74
N TRP A 545 -25.72 14.40 -18.60
CA TRP A 545 -24.69 15.39 -18.93
C TRP A 545 -25.17 16.48 -19.88
N SER A 546 -26.20 16.21 -20.69
CA SER A 546 -26.79 17.20 -21.61
C SER A 546 -27.52 18.34 -20.89
N SER A 547 -27.91 18.14 -19.62
CA SER A 547 -28.60 19.15 -18.81
C SER A 547 -27.66 20.01 -17.96
N VAL A 548 -26.34 19.79 -18.03
CA VAL A 548 -25.37 20.61 -17.29
C VAL A 548 -25.34 22.01 -17.90
N ILE A 549 -25.51 23.04 -17.07
CA ILE A 549 -25.50 24.43 -17.51
C ILE A 549 -24.07 24.96 -17.39
N THR A 550 -23.54 25.48 -18.49
CA THR A 550 -22.23 26.12 -18.60
C THR A 550 -22.38 27.45 -19.35
N LYS A 551 -21.35 28.30 -19.36
CA LYS A 551 -21.38 29.55 -20.15
C LYS A 551 -21.52 29.29 -21.65
N ASP A 552 -20.96 28.19 -22.14
CA ASP A 552 -21.03 27.79 -23.54
C ASP A 552 -22.39 27.12 -23.91
N GLY A 553 -23.32 27.03 -22.95
CA GLY A 553 -24.66 26.48 -23.13
C GLY A 553 -24.93 25.21 -22.31
N LYS A 554 -25.88 24.41 -22.78
CA LYS A 554 -26.28 23.15 -22.14
C LYS A 554 -25.44 21.98 -22.65
N GLY A 555 -24.76 21.29 -21.75
CA GLY A 555 -23.92 20.14 -22.07
C GLY A 555 -22.68 20.06 -21.19
N GLU A 556 -22.01 18.91 -21.24
CA GLU A 556 -20.73 18.71 -20.58
C GLU A 556 -19.59 18.97 -21.58
N HIS A 557 -18.53 19.65 -21.13
CA HIS A 557 -17.37 19.92 -21.97
C HIS A 557 -16.55 18.64 -22.17
N GLY A 558 -16.49 18.11 -23.40
CA GLY A 558 -15.75 16.88 -23.74
C GLY A 558 -16.34 15.60 -23.13
N ASN A 559 -15.63 14.47 -23.26
CA ASN A 559 -16.10 13.18 -22.77
C ASN A 559 -16.21 13.14 -21.22
N PRO A 560 -17.35 12.71 -20.63
CA PRO A 560 -17.52 12.65 -19.18
C PRO A 560 -16.78 11.49 -18.49
N PHE A 561 -16.41 10.44 -19.22
CA PHE A 561 -15.85 9.21 -18.65
C PHE A 561 -14.34 9.20 -18.56
N ILE A 562 -13.67 10.02 -19.37
CA ILE A 562 -12.22 10.09 -19.47
C ILE A 562 -11.75 11.54 -19.36
N CYS A 563 -10.46 11.72 -19.07
CA CYS A 563 -9.78 12.99 -19.29
C CYS A 563 -9.62 13.20 -20.80
N ASP A 564 -10.53 13.95 -21.42
CA ASP A 564 -10.61 14.12 -22.87
C ASP A 564 -9.62 15.16 -23.40
N TRP A 565 -8.38 14.72 -23.58
CA TRP A 565 -7.30 15.55 -24.11
C TRP A 565 -7.52 15.93 -25.57
N SER A 566 -8.15 15.06 -26.36
CA SER A 566 -8.45 15.33 -27.78
C SER A 566 -9.36 16.54 -27.91
N TYR A 567 -10.40 16.64 -27.07
CA TYR A 567 -11.27 17.81 -26.99
C TYR A 567 -10.50 19.08 -26.66
N LEU A 568 -9.61 19.03 -25.66
CA LEU A 568 -8.82 20.18 -25.22
C LEU A 568 -7.88 20.69 -26.34
N PHE A 569 -7.16 19.79 -27.00
CA PHE A 569 -6.21 20.16 -28.04
C PHE A 569 -6.90 20.64 -29.32
N LEU A 570 -7.99 19.98 -29.73
CA LEU A 570 -8.76 20.40 -30.91
C LEU A 570 -9.35 21.81 -30.74
N LYS A 571 -9.90 22.11 -29.55
CA LYS A 571 -10.37 23.47 -29.22
C LYS A 571 -9.24 24.50 -29.22
N SER A 572 -8.05 24.12 -28.76
CA SER A 572 -6.88 24.99 -28.81
C SER A 572 -6.43 25.29 -30.25
N CYS A 573 -6.60 24.35 -31.18
CA CYS A 573 -6.31 24.57 -32.59
C CYS A 573 -7.35 25.49 -33.24
N GLU A 574 -8.65 25.27 -32.97
CA GLU A 574 -9.74 26.12 -33.46
C GLU A 574 -9.56 27.59 -33.04
N SER A 575 -9.16 27.84 -31.79
CA SER A 575 -8.92 29.20 -31.29
C SER A 575 -7.73 29.89 -31.96
N ASN A 576 -6.72 29.14 -32.40
CA ASN A 576 -5.48 29.69 -32.93
C ASN A 576 -5.49 29.87 -34.46
N PHE A 577 -6.23 29.04 -35.20
CA PHE A 577 -6.17 29.00 -36.67
C PHE A 577 -7.52 29.27 -37.38
N GLY A 578 -8.61 29.51 -36.64
CA GLY A 578 -9.95 29.65 -37.22
C GLY A 578 -10.48 28.33 -37.79
N ASN A 579 -11.75 28.33 -38.24
CA ASN A 579 -12.45 27.14 -38.76
C ASN A 579 -11.77 26.59 -40.04
N ILE A 580 -10.77 25.74 -39.87
CA ILE A 580 -10.24 24.91 -40.95
C ILE A 580 -11.22 23.74 -41.11
N GLY A 581 -12.11 23.87 -42.08
CA GLY A 581 -12.95 22.78 -42.54
C GLY A 581 -12.09 21.58 -42.96
N ASN A 582 -12.52 20.39 -42.53
CA ASN A 582 -12.23 19.11 -43.17
C ASN A 582 -10.79 18.52 -43.11
N GLU A 583 -10.13 18.55 -41.95
CA GLU A 583 -9.05 17.58 -41.64
C GLU A 583 -9.28 16.78 -40.33
N SER A 584 -10.52 16.74 -39.85
CA SER A 584 -10.91 16.18 -38.55
C SER A 584 -10.95 14.64 -38.45
N LYS A 585 -10.24 13.91 -39.32
CA LYS A 585 -10.21 12.43 -39.28
C LYS A 585 -8.85 11.78 -39.00
N LEU A 586 -7.75 12.52 -38.87
CA LEU A 586 -6.41 11.91 -38.79
C LEU A 586 -5.45 12.41 -37.71
N LEU A 587 -5.79 13.41 -36.91
CA LEU A 587 -4.98 13.77 -35.74
C LEU A 587 -5.36 12.88 -34.55
N LYS A 588 -4.75 11.69 -34.47
CA LYS A 588 -4.43 11.16 -33.13
C LYS A 588 -3.58 12.24 -32.49
N THR A 589 -4.16 13.03 -31.58
CA THR A 589 -3.40 14.04 -30.84
C THR A 589 -2.52 13.30 -29.84
N ASP A 590 -1.42 12.74 -30.33
CA ASP A 590 -0.39 12.18 -29.48
C ASP A 590 0.15 13.34 -28.63
N PHE A 591 0.13 13.14 -27.32
CA PHE A 591 0.63 14.09 -26.34
C PHE A 591 1.56 13.39 -25.37
N HIS A 592 2.51 14.13 -24.84
CA HIS A 592 3.60 13.57 -24.05
C HIS A 592 3.66 14.20 -22.66
N LEU A 593 3.95 13.36 -21.66
CA LEU A 593 4.15 13.80 -20.28
C LEU A 593 5.58 14.32 -20.10
N ILE A 594 5.69 15.56 -19.63
CA ILE A 594 6.96 16.17 -19.26
C ILE A 594 7.12 16.13 -17.72
N SER A 595 8.36 15.96 -17.27
CA SER A 595 8.74 16.19 -15.88
C SER A 595 8.48 17.64 -15.43
N GLY A 596 8.00 17.80 -14.19
CA GLY A 596 7.68 19.12 -13.61
C GLY A 596 8.89 20.02 -13.35
N ILE A 597 10.09 19.46 -13.45
CA ILE A 597 11.37 20.15 -13.28
C ILE A 597 11.60 21.02 -14.54
N ASP A 598 11.78 22.32 -14.33
CA ASP A 598 12.07 23.34 -15.35
C ASP A 598 10.99 23.62 -16.39
N ILE A 599 9.71 23.53 -16.01
CA ILE A 599 8.59 23.94 -16.87
C ILE A 599 8.77 25.38 -17.42
N LYS A 600 9.36 26.29 -16.62
CA LYS A 600 9.62 27.67 -17.07
C LYS A 600 10.54 27.74 -18.29
N ALA A 601 11.67 27.03 -18.25
CA ALA A 601 12.62 26.99 -19.36
C ALA A 601 12.02 26.29 -20.59
N LYS A 602 11.17 25.28 -20.36
CA LYS A 602 10.51 24.53 -21.43
C LYS A 602 9.41 25.31 -22.15
N ILE A 603 8.73 26.23 -21.46
CA ILE A 603 7.76 27.15 -22.11
C ILE A 603 8.46 28.08 -23.11
N GLU A 604 9.73 28.42 -22.87
CA GLU A 604 10.47 29.39 -23.69
C GLU A 604 11.14 28.78 -24.94
N SER A 605 11.27 27.45 -25.02
CA SER A 605 12.00 26.85 -26.14
C SER A 605 11.07 26.44 -27.27
N ASN A 606 11.37 26.88 -28.49
CA ASN A 606 10.64 26.56 -29.73
C ASN A 606 10.46 25.05 -29.96
N LEU A 607 11.30 24.20 -29.36
CA LEU A 607 11.18 22.74 -29.43
C LEU A 607 9.82 22.24 -28.92
N TYR A 608 9.24 22.90 -27.92
CA TYR A 608 7.98 22.49 -27.29
C TYR A 608 6.72 23.07 -27.95
N GLU A 609 6.85 23.92 -28.98
CA GLU A 609 5.70 24.51 -29.68
C GLU A 609 5.02 23.53 -30.65
N SER A 610 5.78 22.60 -31.21
CA SER A 610 5.30 21.69 -32.27
C SER A 610 4.52 20.47 -31.79
N LEU A 611 4.66 20.08 -30.52
CA LEU A 611 4.10 18.86 -29.95
C LEU A 611 3.20 19.16 -28.76
N ASN A 612 2.19 18.32 -28.53
CA ASN A 612 1.30 18.48 -27.39
C ASN A 612 1.94 17.93 -26.12
N PHE A 613 2.09 18.78 -25.11
CA PHE A 613 2.68 18.38 -23.84
C PHE A 613 1.76 18.62 -22.65
N VAL A 614 1.87 17.72 -21.67
CA VAL A 614 1.18 17.82 -20.39
C VAL A 614 2.17 17.66 -19.25
N PHE A 615 1.83 18.21 -18.08
CA PHE A 615 2.61 18.05 -16.85
C PHE A 615 1.69 17.86 -15.65
N ILE A 616 2.18 17.13 -14.64
CA ILE A 616 1.41 16.81 -13.43
C ILE A 616 1.43 17.99 -12.46
N VAL A 617 0.27 18.27 -11.88
CA VAL A 617 0.06 19.31 -10.87
C VAL A 617 -0.66 18.77 -9.64
N LYS A 618 -0.38 19.41 -8.50
CA LYS A 618 -1.07 19.19 -7.25
C LYS A 618 -2.08 20.31 -7.04
N ILE A 619 -3.34 19.97 -6.89
CA ILE A 619 -4.45 20.90 -6.69
C ILE A 619 -4.94 20.82 -5.25
N THR A 620 -5.14 21.97 -4.62
CA THR A 620 -5.64 22.08 -3.25
C THR A 620 -6.86 22.99 -3.23
N MET A 621 -8.00 22.44 -2.81
CA MET A 621 -9.23 23.22 -2.74
C MET A 621 -9.11 24.28 -1.65
N LEU A 622 -9.55 25.50 -1.94
CA LEU A 622 -9.60 26.60 -0.97
C LEU A 622 -10.86 26.53 -0.10
N ARG A 623 -11.94 25.99 -0.69
CA ARG A 623 -13.27 25.92 -0.10
C ARG A 623 -13.76 24.48 0.01
N ARG A 624 -14.95 24.32 0.60
CA ARG A 624 -15.64 23.04 0.67
C ARG A 624 -16.05 22.59 -0.73
N GLY A 625 -15.39 21.55 -1.22
CA GLY A 625 -15.71 20.87 -2.47
C GLY A 625 -14.75 19.70 -2.65
N ASN A 626 -15.24 18.54 -3.05
CA ASN A 626 -14.38 17.38 -3.28
C ASN A 626 -14.21 17.17 -4.79
N PRO A 627 -13.01 17.38 -5.36
CA PRO A 627 -12.77 17.14 -6.76
C PRO A 627 -12.92 15.64 -7.04
N SER A 628 -13.65 15.28 -8.08
CA SER A 628 -13.75 13.90 -8.56
C SER A 628 -12.67 13.62 -9.62
N CYS A 629 -12.45 12.35 -9.91
CA CYS A 629 -11.73 11.95 -11.12
C CYS A 629 -12.43 12.52 -12.37
N CYS A 630 -11.66 12.86 -13.41
CA CYS A 630 -12.09 13.51 -14.65
C CYS A 630 -12.70 14.91 -14.48
N ALA A 631 -12.56 15.54 -13.30
CA ALA A 631 -13.01 16.91 -13.11
C ALA A 631 -12.21 17.87 -14.01
N ARG A 632 -12.87 18.90 -14.54
CA ARG A 632 -12.29 19.91 -15.42
C ARG A 632 -11.63 21.00 -14.59
N VAL A 633 -10.48 21.48 -15.05
CA VAL A 633 -9.74 22.56 -14.41
C VAL A 633 -9.58 23.72 -15.38
N TYR A 634 -9.95 24.91 -14.96
CA TYR A 634 -9.99 26.12 -15.77
C TYR A 634 -9.05 27.20 -15.21
N SER A 635 -8.52 28.04 -16.09
CA SER A 635 -7.89 29.31 -15.74
C SER A 635 -8.95 30.29 -15.26
N ILE A 636 -8.51 31.28 -14.49
CA ILE A 636 -9.34 32.43 -14.16
C ILE A 636 -9.29 33.38 -15.37
N PRO A 637 -10.43 33.68 -16.02
CA PRO A 637 -10.48 34.65 -17.11
C PRO A 637 -10.03 36.03 -16.61
N SER A 638 -9.22 36.74 -17.40
CA SER A 638 -8.71 38.06 -17.02
C SER A 638 -9.82 39.09 -16.78
N GLU A 639 -10.89 39.01 -17.56
CA GLU A 639 -12.08 39.87 -17.47
C GLU A 639 -12.86 39.66 -16.16
N GLU A 640 -12.82 38.46 -15.58
CA GLU A 640 -13.62 38.08 -14.42
C GLU A 640 -12.81 38.02 -13.13
N LYS A 641 -11.58 38.53 -13.15
CA LYS A 641 -10.66 38.42 -12.04
C LYS A 641 -11.26 38.99 -10.74
N GLU A 642 -11.97 40.12 -10.82
CA GLU A 642 -12.63 40.74 -9.67
C GLU A 642 -13.76 39.88 -9.10
N VAL A 643 -14.57 39.24 -9.95
CA VAL A 643 -15.65 38.32 -9.56
C VAL A 643 -15.06 37.14 -8.78
N TRP A 644 -13.98 36.56 -9.30
CA TRP A 644 -13.31 35.42 -8.66
C TRP A 644 -12.54 35.83 -7.40
N GLU A 645 -12.01 37.04 -7.33
CA GLU A 645 -11.40 37.57 -6.10
C GLU A 645 -12.45 37.82 -5.01
N ARG A 646 -13.62 38.37 -5.36
CA ARG A 646 -14.76 38.50 -4.44
C ARG A 646 -15.27 37.13 -4.01
N PHE A 647 -15.46 36.21 -4.96
CA PHE A 647 -15.80 34.82 -4.68
C PHE A 647 -14.72 34.10 -3.87
N SER A 648 -13.47 34.56 -3.82
CA SER A 648 -12.47 33.96 -2.92
C SER A 648 -12.69 34.38 -1.45
N LYS A 649 -13.18 35.61 -1.22
CA LYS A 649 -13.36 36.23 0.11
C LYS A 649 -14.75 35.94 0.71
N GLU A 650 -15.81 35.98 -0.09
CA GLU A 650 -17.20 35.90 0.37
C GLU A 650 -17.80 34.50 0.23
N ILE A 651 -18.60 34.04 1.21
CA ILE A 651 -19.29 32.74 1.13
C ILE A 651 -20.63 32.92 0.41
N ILE A 652 -20.64 32.64 -0.90
CA ILE A 652 -21.83 32.71 -1.76
C ILE A 652 -22.39 31.29 -1.93
N LYS A 653 -23.71 31.08 -1.77
CA LYS A 653 -24.33 29.76 -1.98
C LYS A 653 -24.56 29.52 -3.46
N HIS A 654 -24.66 28.25 -3.85
CA HIS A 654 -24.82 27.86 -5.26
C HIS A 654 -26.15 28.30 -5.89
N ASP A 655 -27.22 28.36 -5.09
CA ASP A 655 -28.56 28.78 -5.55
C ASP A 655 -28.70 30.31 -5.66
N ASP A 656 -27.69 31.07 -5.22
CA ASP A 656 -27.72 32.53 -5.30
C ASP A 656 -27.36 32.97 -6.73
N ASN A 657 -28.08 33.96 -7.27
CA ASN A 657 -27.82 34.52 -8.61
C ASN A 657 -26.40 35.11 -8.75
N GLU A 658 -25.75 35.45 -7.64
CA GLU A 658 -24.38 35.95 -7.59
C GLU A 658 -23.31 34.84 -7.73
N TYR A 659 -23.73 33.56 -7.77
CA TYR A 659 -22.79 32.46 -7.89
C TYR A 659 -22.16 32.43 -9.31
N PRO A 660 -20.82 32.41 -9.42
CA PRO A 660 -20.18 32.49 -10.72
C PRO A 660 -20.44 31.23 -11.55
N LEU A 661 -20.85 31.43 -12.79
CA LEU A 661 -20.98 30.35 -13.77
C LEU A 661 -19.60 29.79 -14.14
N CYS A 662 -19.59 28.53 -14.59
CA CYS A 662 -18.39 27.89 -15.09
C CYS A 662 -17.72 28.72 -16.20
N PRO A 663 -16.39 28.95 -16.16
CA PRO A 663 -15.67 29.57 -17.26
C PRO A 663 -15.92 28.86 -18.59
N SER A 664 -15.78 29.60 -19.69
CA SER A 664 -15.86 29.05 -21.04
C SER A 664 -14.81 27.95 -21.26
N SER A 665 -15.09 27.03 -22.18
CA SER A 665 -14.20 25.95 -22.59
C SER A 665 -12.83 26.43 -23.08
N ASP A 666 -12.71 27.67 -23.57
CA ASP A 666 -11.42 28.26 -23.98
C ASP A 666 -10.41 28.36 -22.85
N ASN A 667 -10.91 28.52 -21.61
CA ASN A 667 -10.14 28.60 -20.37
C ASN A 667 -9.82 27.22 -19.78
N LEU A 668 -10.16 26.12 -20.45
CA LEU A 668 -9.86 24.77 -19.95
C LEU A 668 -8.34 24.50 -19.99
N LEU A 669 -7.74 24.31 -18.82
CA LEU A 669 -6.30 24.03 -18.66
C LEU A 669 -5.98 22.53 -18.70
N GLY A 670 -6.88 21.71 -18.16
CA GLY A 670 -6.66 20.27 -18.05
C GLY A 670 -7.65 19.57 -17.13
N PHE A 671 -7.23 18.43 -16.58
CA PHE A 671 -8.13 17.50 -15.90
C PHE A 671 -7.54 16.99 -14.58
N VAL A 672 -8.42 16.68 -13.64
CA VAL A 672 -8.09 15.96 -12.40
C VAL A 672 -8.05 14.47 -12.67
N THR A 673 -6.92 13.83 -12.38
CA THR A 673 -6.74 12.38 -12.50
C THR A 673 -7.21 11.68 -11.23
N SER A 674 -6.74 12.14 -10.06
CA SER A 674 -7.07 11.57 -8.75
C SER A 674 -7.51 12.69 -7.80
N GLY A 675 -8.79 12.72 -7.45
CA GLY A 675 -9.36 13.71 -6.53
C GLY A 675 -10.05 13.05 -5.33
N ASN A 676 -9.71 13.49 -4.12
CA ASN A 676 -10.37 13.02 -2.89
C ASN A 676 -10.12 13.95 -1.68
N PHE A 677 -10.81 13.69 -0.58
CA PHE A 677 -10.51 14.32 0.71
C PHE A 677 -9.21 13.75 1.31
N ASN A 678 -8.22 14.62 1.49
CA ASN A 678 -6.93 14.26 2.05
C ASN A 678 -6.97 14.33 3.58
N LEU A 679 -6.93 13.16 4.21
CA LEU A 679 -6.99 13.03 5.66
C LEU A 679 -5.77 13.62 6.37
N LYS A 680 -4.59 13.63 5.73
CA LYS A 680 -3.36 14.21 6.28
C LYS A 680 -3.40 15.72 6.32
N ARG A 681 -4.00 16.36 5.31
CA ARG A 681 -4.10 17.82 5.19
C ARG A 681 -5.38 18.40 5.79
N GLY A 682 -6.39 17.58 6.06
CA GLY A 682 -7.70 18.04 6.57
C GLY A 682 -8.53 18.83 5.55
N LYS A 683 -8.17 18.79 4.27
CA LYS A 683 -8.87 19.46 3.17
C LYS A 683 -8.90 18.61 1.90
N ALA A 684 -9.77 18.96 0.97
CA ALA A 684 -9.83 18.28 -0.32
C ALA A 684 -8.61 18.65 -1.19
N THR A 685 -7.99 17.63 -1.78
CA THR A 685 -6.89 17.81 -2.72
C THR A 685 -7.13 16.98 -3.97
N ALA A 686 -6.39 17.28 -5.02
CA ALA A 686 -6.40 16.54 -6.27
C ALA A 686 -4.98 16.48 -6.84
N ILE A 687 -4.74 15.44 -7.62
CA ILE A 687 -3.65 15.35 -8.57
C ILE A 687 -4.31 15.48 -9.94
N GLY A 688 -3.74 16.32 -10.79
CA GLY A 688 -4.23 16.55 -12.14
C GLY A 688 -3.08 16.70 -13.10
N CYS A 689 -3.41 16.82 -14.37
CA CYS A 689 -2.47 17.17 -15.42
C CYS A 689 -2.98 18.42 -16.13
N PHE A 690 -2.08 19.33 -16.48
CA PHE A 690 -2.37 20.52 -17.30
C PHE A 690 -1.65 20.44 -18.64
N SER A 691 -2.25 21.05 -19.65
CA SER A 691 -1.61 21.27 -20.95
C SER A 691 -0.56 22.39 -20.82
N LEU A 692 0.63 22.17 -21.39
CA LEU A 692 1.70 23.17 -21.44
C LEU A 692 1.27 24.42 -22.22
N HIS A 693 0.60 24.21 -23.37
CA HIS A 693 0.20 25.25 -24.32
C HIS A 693 -0.86 26.22 -23.78
N LYS A 694 -1.72 25.76 -22.88
CA LYS A 694 -2.78 26.58 -22.27
C LYS A 694 -2.30 27.35 -21.04
N VAL A 695 -1.11 27.07 -20.53
CA VAL A 695 -0.57 27.70 -19.32
C VAL A 695 0.35 28.86 -19.70
N SER A 696 -0.13 30.09 -19.48
CA SER A 696 0.67 31.28 -19.77
C SER A 696 1.81 31.48 -18.75
N LYS A 697 2.87 32.17 -19.19
CA LYS A 697 4.04 32.51 -18.36
C LYS A 697 3.64 33.27 -17.08
N ILE A 698 2.68 34.20 -17.21
CA ILE A 698 2.09 34.97 -16.10
C ILE A 698 1.47 34.02 -15.06
N LEU A 699 0.76 32.98 -15.49
CA LEU A 699 0.13 32.01 -14.59
C LEU A 699 1.19 31.22 -13.79
N VAL A 700 2.35 30.96 -14.39
CA VAL A 700 3.46 30.21 -13.76
C VAL A 700 4.24 31.08 -12.77
N ASP A 701 4.47 32.35 -13.11
CA ASP A 701 5.24 33.30 -12.30
C ASP A 701 4.44 33.89 -11.13
N ASN A 702 3.11 33.83 -11.19
CA ASN A 702 2.26 34.24 -10.09
C ASN A 702 2.58 33.46 -8.80
N LYS A 703 2.92 34.18 -7.72
CA LYS A 703 3.07 33.61 -6.37
C LYS A 703 1.81 32.90 -5.88
N LYS A 704 0.64 33.34 -6.36
CA LYS A 704 -0.68 32.77 -6.06
C LYS A 704 -1.27 32.14 -7.32
N ARG A 705 -0.97 30.86 -7.52
CA ARG A 705 -1.44 30.03 -8.64
C ARG A 705 -2.86 29.52 -8.40
N TYR A 706 -3.85 30.31 -8.76
CA TYR A 706 -5.25 29.93 -8.61
C TYR A 706 -5.79 29.28 -9.89
N CYS A 707 -6.74 28.37 -9.71
CA CYS A 707 -7.52 27.74 -10.77
C CYS A 707 -8.94 27.45 -10.30
N ILE A 708 -9.82 27.14 -11.24
CA ILE A 708 -11.22 26.80 -10.98
C ILE A 708 -11.42 25.32 -11.31
N VAL A 709 -12.07 24.58 -10.42
CA VAL A 709 -12.32 23.14 -10.57
C VAL A 709 -13.82 22.88 -10.63
N ARG A 710 -14.25 22.11 -11.64
CA ARG A 710 -15.64 21.67 -11.82
C ARG A 710 -15.70 20.15 -11.95
N ASN A 711 -16.57 19.52 -11.17
CA ASN A 711 -16.82 18.10 -11.30
C ASN A 711 -17.70 17.80 -12.52
N VAL A 712 -17.49 16.63 -13.13
CA VAL A 712 -18.29 16.14 -14.25
C VAL A 712 -19.75 16.00 -13.83
N GLY A 713 -20.68 16.51 -14.64
CA GLY A 713 -22.11 16.45 -14.33
C GLY A 713 -22.57 17.44 -13.27
N SER A 714 -21.70 18.33 -12.79
CA SER A 714 -22.05 19.42 -11.88
C SER A 714 -21.84 20.78 -12.54
N SER A 715 -22.74 21.72 -12.30
CA SER A 715 -22.56 23.15 -12.61
C SER A 715 -21.81 23.90 -11.51
N THR A 716 -21.60 23.28 -10.34
CA THR A 716 -20.88 23.91 -9.22
C THR A 716 -19.39 24.01 -9.51
N VAL A 717 -18.83 25.20 -9.33
CA VAL A 717 -17.41 25.52 -9.50
C VAL A 717 -16.76 25.90 -8.18
N ASN A 718 -15.51 25.48 -7.99
CA ASN A 718 -14.79 25.76 -6.76
C ASN A 718 -13.40 26.30 -7.08
N MET A 719 -12.97 27.32 -6.34
CA MET A 719 -11.60 27.80 -6.44
C MET A 719 -10.63 26.85 -5.75
N ALA A 720 -9.50 26.65 -6.40
CA ALA A 720 -8.38 25.87 -5.91
C ALA A 720 -7.06 26.60 -6.16
N LYS A 721 -6.03 26.20 -5.41
CA LYS A 721 -4.65 26.57 -5.66
C LYS A 721 -3.93 25.35 -6.23
N TRP A 722 -3.12 25.54 -7.26
CA TRP A 722 -2.28 24.47 -7.82
C TRP A 722 -0.78 24.74 -7.61
N ASP A 723 -0.01 23.68 -7.40
CA ASP A 723 1.44 23.71 -7.24
C ASP A 723 2.06 22.63 -8.16
N PHE A 724 3.33 22.79 -8.54
CA PHE A 724 4.04 21.77 -9.30
C PHE A 724 4.31 20.53 -8.44
N VAL A 725 4.33 19.36 -9.08
CA VAL A 725 4.87 18.15 -8.49
C VAL A 725 6.34 18.06 -8.90
N ASN A 726 7.23 18.03 -7.91
CA ASN A 726 8.67 17.86 -8.13
C ASN A 726 9.01 16.41 -8.50
#